data_AF-A0A7S9RIQ5-F1
#
_entry.id   AF-A0A7S9RIQ5-F1
#
_cell.length_a   1.000
_cell.length_b   1.000
_cell.length_c   1.000
_cell.angle_alpha   90.00
_cell.angle_beta   90.00
_cell.angle_gamma   90.00
#
_symmetry.space_group_name_H-M   'P 1'
#
loop_
_entity.id
_entity.type
_entity.pdbx_description
1 polymer ?
#
loop_
_entity_poly.entity_id
_entity_poly.type
_entity_poly.pdbx_seq_one_letter_code
_entity_poly.pdbx_strand_id
1 'polypeptide(L)'
;MKSNKTSKELINCFKDYIDIADASYALLHNVFENEEGELDRLSKKHGLENLPENTINSCKKEEIDNPVWRYSDNIRLGDKITEDNQTRQSRINNRHIGDPTAYALAIEANFMTEKFVKKPNAKAGEKPKQLENNVKRFISTPTDEKGEITGDPFIFYKKEDLSPRTKLFVNRYELVKHIPNQKSGFSSTVFYDTAKSNYIIGFRGTEMKANDFVDDFFMAITSRAIMQISALTSLQSSMVEAINSHSLNLNSVDGENESSLNLNQEQVSHGPKEVILSGHSLGGHLAQIYAVTFKDSGVKELYTYNAPGIDGGIIGSAFTWVVRFLSLIAKGIVRGAKYVARLVDPDGFLGKLVNSAFNKIKGMLGFKDDKSTVKECVDAVEKNDEACKTLSNKDTSLNIKRASKGDDLGIEIHHIESVKQSISKNEDSYTKDWHVMWEPTLSVISDLGFKLGVGMADEIEYKNTDNRHLINILVRSHFLKESVMILYLMCYLLEHKENASKIEGKDIVGALDYLNEYIQSLKFKLRCIRMKLNLDVDIDSISNTSMLDTPLYIFYAYLNLFYEYGKFSDDKFKQDMVGYVIENLGKNIDKNSDKEAHLVKILDAEDIEKLNAEQVVSSARAGDIDMLVAICALNLFVFDKKIEKDELGKYFAYNKNIYKSITTLCDEKVDIKLATTYVKDRIEILKSIINLRYTDYKKLEENENFLASVSSSDVSSSDEAIVIAHKPSTLSNNDVARNNKLATEDIRALANESFGDIFHKKENTLSVSAEDKSIIDVAVLNDIFKLDSKSMEQRVYLGSMLLNTATEQSDYPLYFKNEESGEESNSNPLSFTHQPRDEEKDKGRLRVTYKNSQASILNYSLLQKSLNIDLKPTNKETKESLEKANERLSLEKKSSALSASGTAFANPIIEDDVVVCPHGGHVILKSRAGKSIRSDDQGVILDVDFINSPIVGCSAKNPCTKVAYVPRAALSLKSINNHYAVMQDLVPACLSNTGSPLRCIKKENRIKLAHSIGSPTSENNNAAVLNPNLNSAHIRLHVKSALNQADNLAVCIYKLNDVEHKNQEGFKEMELNLDEGSDVKDKKLKEHLSSRFREDKFSISSFNFKYSLMDKNFIFITPKYIESIYKNTTLPKSGIGFFQFVDDISDESNLIYVTPSKAKTVDIKFACGLDSKYNDDINTTKTVVVA
;
A
#
# COMPACT_ATOMS: atom_id res chain seq x y z
N MET A 1 15.25 -24.07 -35.38
CA MET A 1 15.27 -23.19 -36.57
C MET A 1 15.04 -21.77 -36.07
N LYS A 2 15.88 -20.78 -36.39
CA LYS A 2 15.66 -19.39 -35.91
C LYS A 2 14.50 -18.76 -36.67
N SER A 3 13.62 -18.07 -35.94
CA SER A 3 12.52 -17.30 -36.52
C SER A 3 13.04 -16.24 -37.49
N ASN A 4 12.36 -16.06 -38.62
CA ASN A 4 12.56 -14.87 -39.47
C ASN A 4 11.77 -13.65 -38.96
N LYS A 5 10.98 -13.82 -37.89
CA LYS A 5 10.17 -12.77 -37.28
C LYS A 5 11.02 -11.92 -36.34
N THR A 6 10.76 -10.62 -36.33
CA THR A 6 11.29 -9.70 -35.33
C THR A 6 10.73 -10.04 -33.93
N SER A 7 11.40 -9.60 -32.87
CA SER A 7 10.94 -9.79 -31.50
C SER A 7 9.55 -9.20 -31.25
N LYS A 8 9.22 -8.06 -31.87
CA LYS A 8 7.87 -7.46 -31.81
C LYS A 8 6.83 -8.37 -32.48
N GLU A 9 7.13 -8.90 -33.66
CA GLU A 9 6.23 -9.82 -34.37
C GLU A 9 6.01 -11.12 -33.59
N LEU A 10 7.04 -11.67 -32.94
CA LEU A 10 6.91 -12.83 -32.08
C LEU A 10 6.02 -12.57 -30.86
N ILE A 11 6.20 -11.44 -30.18
CA ILE A 11 5.33 -11.06 -29.04
C ILE A 11 3.87 -10.90 -29.49
N ASN A 12 3.63 -10.32 -30.67
CA ASN A 12 2.29 -10.29 -31.27
C ASN A 12 1.75 -11.69 -31.58
N CYS A 13 2.59 -12.62 -32.04
CA CYS A 13 2.20 -14.03 -32.22
C CYS A 13 1.86 -14.70 -30.88
N PHE A 14 2.61 -14.42 -29.80
CA PHE A 14 2.27 -14.92 -28.46
C PHE A 14 0.88 -14.41 -28.02
N LYS A 15 0.59 -13.13 -28.24
CA LYS A 15 -0.74 -12.54 -27.96
C LYS A 15 -1.85 -13.09 -28.87
N ASP A 16 -1.57 -13.40 -30.13
CA ASP A 16 -2.57 -13.96 -31.05
C ASP A 16 -2.89 -15.42 -30.72
N TYR A 17 -1.86 -16.23 -30.47
CA TYR A 17 -2.03 -17.67 -30.29
C TYR A 17 -2.44 -18.05 -28.86
N ILE A 18 -2.25 -17.17 -27.86
CA ILE A 18 -2.89 -17.35 -26.55
C ILE A 18 -4.41 -17.20 -26.65
N ASP A 19 -4.92 -16.30 -27.50
CA ASP A 19 -6.36 -16.18 -27.75
C ASP A 19 -6.92 -17.44 -28.42
N ILE A 20 -6.15 -18.11 -29.29
CA ILE A 20 -6.52 -19.42 -29.84
C ILE A 20 -6.54 -20.51 -28.77
N ALA A 21 -5.54 -20.54 -27.88
CA ALA A 21 -5.50 -21.49 -26.79
C ALA A 21 -6.69 -21.30 -25.84
N ASP A 22 -7.03 -20.05 -25.50
CA ASP A 22 -8.19 -19.69 -24.69
C ASP A 22 -9.50 -20.05 -25.42
N ALA A 23 -9.66 -19.65 -26.69
CA ALA A 23 -10.86 -19.95 -27.50
C ALA A 23 -11.11 -21.45 -27.70
N SER A 24 -10.07 -22.30 -27.58
CA SER A 24 -10.24 -23.76 -27.63
C SER A 24 -11.05 -24.34 -26.45
N TYR A 25 -11.21 -23.58 -25.36
CA TYR A 25 -12.08 -23.90 -24.23
C TYR A 25 -13.55 -23.56 -24.48
N ALA A 26 -13.86 -22.69 -25.45
CA ALA A 26 -15.22 -22.29 -25.75
C ALA A 26 -16.09 -23.48 -26.21
N LEU A 27 -17.35 -23.47 -25.82
CA LEU A 27 -18.33 -24.50 -26.18
C LEU A 27 -18.84 -24.30 -27.63
N LEU A 28 -17.94 -24.48 -28.62
CA LEU A 28 -18.17 -24.15 -30.02
C LEU A 28 -19.12 -25.10 -30.76
N HIS A 29 -19.47 -26.25 -30.17
CA HIS A 29 -20.53 -27.10 -30.72
C HIS A 29 -21.89 -26.39 -30.78
N ASN A 30 -22.13 -25.41 -29.90
CA ASN A 30 -23.34 -24.57 -29.90
C ASN A 30 -23.55 -23.75 -31.18
N VAL A 31 -22.51 -23.60 -32.01
CA VAL A 31 -22.62 -22.99 -33.35
C VAL A 31 -23.42 -23.88 -34.30
N PHE A 32 -23.27 -25.20 -34.15
CA PHE A 32 -23.80 -26.21 -35.07
C PHE A 32 -25.04 -26.91 -34.52
N GLU A 33 -25.13 -27.04 -33.20
CA GLU A 33 -26.10 -27.91 -32.53
C GLU A 33 -26.96 -27.12 -31.53
N ASN A 34 -28.24 -27.48 -31.46
CA ASN A 34 -29.14 -27.06 -30.39
C ASN A 34 -29.14 -28.12 -29.28
N GLU A 35 -29.30 -27.68 -28.05
CA GLU A 35 -29.56 -28.57 -26.92
C GLU A 35 -30.98 -29.15 -27.00
N GLU A 36 -31.15 -30.36 -26.47
CA GLU A 36 -32.44 -31.00 -26.34
C GLU A 36 -32.93 -30.92 -24.89
N GLY A 37 -34.00 -30.15 -24.66
CA GLY A 37 -34.63 -30.03 -23.35
C GLY A 37 -35.56 -31.20 -23.01
N GLU A 38 -36.06 -31.24 -21.78
CA GLU A 38 -37.01 -32.27 -21.34
C GLU A 38 -38.33 -32.23 -22.12
N LEU A 39 -38.81 -31.03 -22.46
CA LEU A 39 -40.00 -30.88 -23.30
C LEU A 39 -39.77 -31.46 -24.71
N ASP A 40 -38.59 -31.26 -25.28
CA ASP A 40 -38.22 -31.77 -26.60
C ASP A 40 -38.18 -33.30 -26.61
N ARG A 41 -37.60 -33.90 -25.55
CA ARG A 41 -37.55 -35.36 -25.37
C ARG A 41 -38.93 -35.98 -25.24
N LEU A 42 -39.77 -35.39 -24.38
CA LEU A 42 -41.14 -35.85 -24.16
C LEU A 42 -41.98 -35.70 -25.44
N SER A 43 -41.82 -34.57 -26.14
CA SER A 43 -42.51 -34.32 -27.41
C SER A 43 -42.10 -35.32 -28.49
N LYS A 44 -40.80 -35.61 -28.64
CA LYS A 44 -40.34 -36.65 -29.60
C LYS A 44 -40.84 -38.05 -29.26
N LYS A 45 -40.95 -38.38 -27.97
CA LYS A 45 -41.35 -39.72 -27.52
C LYS A 45 -42.87 -39.94 -27.59
N HIS A 46 -43.67 -38.91 -27.33
CA HIS A 46 -45.11 -39.05 -27.14
C HIS A 46 -45.96 -38.23 -28.11
N GLY A 47 -45.40 -37.28 -28.86
CA GLY A 47 -46.13 -36.24 -29.61
C GLY A 47 -46.51 -35.08 -28.68
N LEU A 48 -46.33 -33.83 -29.15
CA LEU A 48 -46.60 -32.64 -28.32
C LEU A 48 -48.08 -32.56 -27.92
N GLU A 49 -48.96 -32.92 -28.84
CA GLU A 49 -50.42 -32.97 -28.70
C GLU A 49 -50.91 -34.00 -27.67
N ASN A 50 -50.08 -34.98 -27.32
CA ASN A 50 -50.42 -36.03 -26.36
C ASN A 50 -49.85 -35.79 -24.96
N LEU A 51 -49.16 -34.67 -24.73
CA LEU A 51 -48.63 -34.30 -23.42
C LEU A 51 -49.65 -33.49 -22.61
N PRO A 52 -49.89 -33.81 -21.32
CA PRO A 52 -50.75 -33.01 -20.47
C PRO A 52 -50.25 -31.56 -20.37
N GLU A 53 -51.17 -30.59 -20.40
CA GLU A 53 -50.85 -29.16 -20.32
C GLU A 53 -50.05 -28.81 -19.06
N ASN A 54 -50.36 -29.44 -17.93
CA ASN A 54 -49.59 -29.31 -16.68
C ASN A 54 -48.13 -29.76 -16.82
N THR A 55 -47.87 -30.83 -17.59
CA THR A 55 -46.51 -31.31 -17.86
C THR A 55 -45.75 -30.32 -18.74
N ILE A 56 -46.39 -29.82 -19.81
CA ILE A 56 -45.81 -28.80 -20.70
C ILE A 56 -45.45 -27.55 -19.90
N ASN A 57 -46.38 -27.05 -19.08
CA ASN A 57 -46.18 -25.87 -18.25
C ASN A 57 -45.10 -26.10 -17.17
N SER A 58 -45.01 -27.30 -16.58
CA SER A 58 -43.95 -27.66 -15.65
C SER A 58 -42.57 -27.64 -16.32
N CYS A 59 -42.42 -28.26 -17.50
CA CYS A 59 -41.17 -28.24 -18.25
C CYS A 59 -40.78 -26.81 -18.66
N LYS A 60 -41.73 -26.02 -19.16
CA LYS A 60 -41.49 -24.61 -19.52
C LYS A 60 -41.05 -23.77 -18.32
N LYS A 61 -41.60 -24.03 -17.13
CA LYS A 61 -41.22 -23.36 -15.89
C LYS A 61 -39.81 -23.74 -15.43
N GLU A 62 -39.42 -24.99 -15.59
CA GLU A 62 -38.05 -25.46 -15.32
C GLU A 62 -37.02 -24.79 -16.25
N GLU A 63 -37.38 -24.59 -17.52
CA GLU A 63 -36.51 -23.91 -18.50
C GLU A 63 -36.28 -22.42 -18.18
N ILE A 64 -37.06 -21.79 -17.29
CA ILE A 64 -36.78 -20.43 -16.81
C ILE A 64 -35.48 -20.39 -15.99
N ASP A 65 -35.34 -21.37 -15.09
CA ASP A 65 -34.19 -21.49 -14.19
C ASP A 65 -33.00 -22.16 -14.90
N ASN A 66 -33.28 -23.10 -15.80
CA ASN A 66 -32.32 -23.84 -16.62
C ASN A 66 -32.63 -23.69 -18.12
N PRO A 67 -32.28 -22.56 -18.76
CA PRO A 67 -32.55 -22.34 -20.18
C PRO A 67 -31.93 -23.41 -21.07
N VAL A 68 -32.54 -23.68 -22.22
CA VAL A 68 -32.04 -24.62 -23.22
C VAL A 68 -31.53 -23.86 -24.44
N TRP A 69 -30.34 -24.19 -24.93
CA TRP A 69 -29.77 -23.52 -26.10
C TRP A 69 -30.46 -23.95 -27.40
N ARG A 70 -31.19 -23.03 -28.06
CA ARG A 70 -31.91 -23.29 -29.33
C ARG A 70 -31.50 -22.35 -30.47
N TYR A 71 -30.35 -21.70 -30.34
CA TYR A 71 -29.96 -20.57 -31.18
C TYR A 71 -28.74 -20.85 -32.07
N SER A 72 -28.45 -22.11 -32.38
CA SER A 72 -27.41 -22.43 -33.38
C SER A 72 -27.71 -21.74 -34.71
N ASP A 73 -26.68 -21.29 -35.42
CA ASP A 73 -26.84 -20.57 -36.69
C ASP A 73 -25.87 -21.05 -37.78
N ASN A 74 -24.96 -21.96 -37.48
CA ASN A 74 -23.94 -22.46 -38.41
C ASN A 74 -23.09 -21.35 -39.07
N ILE A 75 -22.99 -20.17 -38.44
CA ILE A 75 -22.14 -19.06 -38.91
C ILE A 75 -20.77 -19.19 -38.26
N ARG A 76 -19.72 -19.17 -39.08
CA ARG A 76 -18.35 -19.54 -38.69
C ARG A 76 -17.37 -18.36 -38.65
N LEU A 77 -17.79 -17.20 -39.14
CA LEU A 77 -17.00 -15.98 -39.19
C LEU A 77 -17.93 -14.78 -39.00
N GLY A 78 -17.49 -13.82 -38.20
CA GLY A 78 -18.21 -12.57 -37.94
C GLY A 78 -18.89 -12.50 -36.58
N ASP A 79 -18.96 -11.27 -36.05
CA ASP A 79 -19.57 -10.97 -34.75
C ASP A 79 -21.09 -10.78 -34.81
N LYS A 80 -21.65 -10.58 -36.00
CA LYS A 80 -23.09 -10.44 -36.26
C LYS A 80 -23.57 -11.21 -37.48
N ILE A 81 -24.87 -11.46 -37.53
CA ILE A 81 -25.56 -11.96 -38.72
C ILE A 81 -25.74 -10.80 -39.71
N THR A 82 -25.27 -10.99 -40.94
CA THR A 82 -25.43 -10.10 -42.09
C THR A 82 -26.25 -10.79 -43.18
N GLU A 83 -26.61 -10.07 -44.23
CA GLU A 83 -27.24 -10.68 -45.41
C GLU A 83 -26.32 -11.73 -46.05
N ASP A 84 -25.02 -11.48 -46.06
CA ASP A 84 -24.01 -12.34 -46.72
C ASP A 84 -23.75 -13.65 -45.97
N ASN A 85 -23.83 -13.66 -44.64
CA ASN A 85 -23.52 -14.85 -43.84
C ASN A 85 -24.76 -15.56 -43.27
N GLN A 86 -25.97 -15.07 -43.52
CA GLN A 86 -27.20 -15.68 -43.00
C GLN A 86 -27.41 -17.09 -43.57
N THR A 87 -27.62 -18.07 -42.69
CA THR A 87 -27.78 -19.48 -43.10
C THR A 87 -29.24 -19.94 -43.01
N ARG A 88 -29.52 -21.12 -43.59
CA ARG A 88 -30.81 -21.80 -43.37
C ARG A 88 -31.04 -22.11 -41.88
N GLN A 89 -30.00 -22.52 -41.16
CA GLN A 89 -30.08 -22.85 -39.74
C GLN A 89 -30.46 -21.63 -38.90
N SER A 90 -29.84 -20.48 -39.19
CA SER A 90 -30.16 -19.23 -38.49
C SER A 90 -31.62 -18.82 -38.71
N ARG A 91 -32.14 -18.97 -39.93
CA ARG A 91 -33.56 -18.70 -40.24
C ARG A 91 -34.51 -19.65 -39.52
N ILE A 92 -34.21 -20.95 -39.49
CA ILE A 92 -35.02 -21.97 -38.78
C ILE A 92 -35.08 -21.67 -37.29
N ASN A 93 -33.97 -21.23 -36.71
CA ASN A 93 -33.87 -20.92 -35.29
C ASN A 93 -34.25 -19.47 -34.96
N ASN A 94 -34.99 -18.79 -35.86
CA ASN A 94 -35.50 -17.43 -35.68
C ASN A 94 -34.42 -16.41 -35.29
N ARG A 95 -33.23 -16.52 -35.89
CA ARG A 95 -32.14 -15.55 -35.73
C ARG A 95 -32.24 -14.47 -36.82
N HIS A 96 -32.11 -13.22 -36.44
CA HIS A 96 -32.33 -12.07 -37.31
C HIS A 96 -31.03 -11.35 -37.70
N ILE A 97 -31.07 -10.59 -38.80
CA ILE A 97 -29.95 -9.73 -39.22
C ILE A 97 -29.66 -8.72 -38.11
N GLY A 98 -28.39 -8.56 -37.77
CA GLY A 98 -27.93 -7.73 -36.66
C GLY A 98 -27.74 -8.47 -35.34
N ASP A 99 -28.32 -9.67 -35.18
CA ASP A 99 -28.09 -10.49 -33.99
C ASP A 99 -26.61 -10.90 -33.88
N PRO A 100 -26.05 -11.04 -32.67
CA PRO A 100 -24.70 -11.58 -32.50
C PRO A 100 -24.64 -13.05 -32.90
N THR A 101 -23.65 -13.51 -33.65
CA THR A 101 -23.56 -14.92 -34.09
C THR A 101 -23.44 -15.88 -32.88
N ALA A 102 -23.89 -17.12 -33.03
CA ALA A 102 -23.70 -18.17 -32.04
C ALA A 102 -22.20 -18.40 -31.77
N TYR A 103 -21.37 -18.23 -32.81
CA TYR A 103 -19.92 -18.25 -32.69
C TYR A 103 -19.40 -17.14 -31.77
N ALA A 104 -19.83 -15.90 -31.98
CA ALA A 104 -19.47 -14.78 -31.11
C ALA A 104 -19.94 -14.96 -29.66
N LEU A 105 -21.15 -15.46 -29.46
CA LEU A 105 -21.67 -15.74 -28.11
C LEU A 105 -20.89 -16.83 -27.39
N ALA A 106 -20.50 -17.91 -28.10
CA ALA A 106 -19.68 -18.97 -27.52
C ALA A 106 -18.28 -18.48 -27.12
N ILE A 107 -17.64 -17.66 -27.96
CA ILE A 107 -16.35 -17.04 -27.64
C ILE A 107 -16.48 -16.04 -26.48
N GLU A 108 -17.51 -15.19 -26.49
CA GLU A 108 -17.76 -14.22 -25.42
C GLU A 108 -17.96 -14.92 -24.06
N ALA A 109 -18.76 -15.99 -24.02
CA ALA A 109 -18.98 -16.75 -22.80
C ALA A 109 -17.67 -17.26 -22.17
N ASN A 110 -16.70 -17.62 -23.03
CA ASN A 110 -15.39 -18.11 -22.62
C ASN A 110 -14.44 -16.97 -22.23
N PHE A 111 -14.19 -16.02 -23.13
CA PHE A 111 -13.28 -14.89 -22.88
C PHE A 111 -13.71 -14.04 -21.70
N MET A 112 -15.02 -13.94 -21.47
CA MET A 112 -15.63 -13.18 -20.38
C MET A 112 -16.19 -14.09 -19.29
N THR A 113 -15.58 -15.27 -19.04
CA THR A 113 -16.11 -16.27 -18.10
C THR A 113 -16.40 -15.73 -16.69
N GLU A 114 -15.67 -14.70 -16.24
CA GLU A 114 -15.85 -14.03 -14.94
C GLU A 114 -16.85 -12.87 -14.93
N LYS A 115 -17.37 -12.49 -16.10
CA LYS A 115 -18.35 -11.41 -16.24
C LYS A 115 -19.67 -11.81 -15.63
N PHE A 116 -20.23 -10.95 -14.79
CA PHE A 116 -21.57 -11.02 -14.25
C PHE A 116 -22.57 -10.37 -15.20
N VAL A 117 -23.57 -11.14 -15.62
CA VAL A 117 -24.69 -10.66 -16.43
C VAL A 117 -25.98 -10.67 -15.63
N LYS A 118 -26.82 -9.66 -15.86
CA LYS A 118 -28.15 -9.54 -15.25
C LYS A 118 -29.22 -9.73 -16.33
N LYS A 119 -30.11 -10.70 -16.14
CA LYS A 119 -31.24 -10.92 -17.04
C LYS A 119 -32.21 -9.72 -16.98
N PRO A 120 -32.79 -9.30 -18.11
CA PRO A 120 -33.75 -8.18 -18.14
C PRO A 120 -34.99 -8.43 -17.28
N ASN A 121 -35.45 -9.68 -17.17
CA ASN A 121 -36.65 -10.07 -16.41
C ASN A 121 -36.32 -10.66 -15.03
N ALA A 122 -35.14 -10.35 -14.47
CA ALA A 122 -34.74 -10.85 -13.16
C ALA A 122 -35.69 -10.35 -12.06
N LYS A 123 -36.09 -11.24 -11.13
CA LYS A 123 -36.99 -10.87 -10.03
C LYS A 123 -36.32 -9.84 -9.11
N ALA A 124 -37.13 -9.01 -8.44
CA ALA A 124 -36.60 -8.05 -7.47
C ALA A 124 -35.75 -8.77 -6.40
N GLY A 125 -34.47 -8.42 -6.31
CA GLY A 125 -33.50 -9.06 -5.39
C GLY A 125 -32.69 -10.23 -5.98
N GLU A 126 -32.97 -10.67 -7.22
CA GLU A 126 -32.16 -11.69 -7.90
C GLU A 126 -30.76 -11.15 -8.21
N LYS A 127 -29.73 -11.92 -7.83
CA LYS A 127 -28.32 -11.55 -8.02
C LYS A 127 -27.87 -11.80 -9.46
N PRO A 128 -27.01 -10.94 -10.04
CA PRO A 128 -26.34 -11.22 -11.31
C PRO A 128 -25.65 -12.59 -11.28
N LYS A 129 -25.61 -13.27 -12.42
CA LYS A 129 -24.95 -14.58 -12.57
C LYS A 129 -23.70 -14.44 -13.42
N GLN A 130 -22.65 -15.15 -13.06
CA GLN A 130 -21.40 -15.21 -13.82
C GLN A 130 -21.60 -16.01 -15.13
N LEU A 131 -20.87 -15.67 -16.20
CA LEU A 131 -20.98 -16.32 -17.50
C LEU A 131 -20.52 -17.78 -17.49
N GLU A 132 -19.42 -18.10 -16.80
CA GLU A 132 -18.95 -19.48 -16.57
C GLU A 132 -18.86 -20.32 -17.88
N ASN A 133 -18.39 -19.73 -18.98
CA ASN A 133 -18.32 -20.39 -20.30
C ASN A 133 -19.65 -21.01 -20.76
N ASN A 134 -20.78 -20.39 -20.42
CA ASN A 134 -22.11 -20.93 -20.69
C ASN A 134 -23.00 -19.95 -21.46
N VAL A 135 -23.22 -20.24 -22.75
CA VAL A 135 -24.05 -19.42 -23.66
C VAL A 135 -25.50 -19.28 -23.18
N LYS A 136 -26.01 -20.20 -22.36
CA LYS A 136 -27.35 -20.11 -21.78
C LYS A 136 -27.53 -18.93 -20.82
N ARG A 137 -26.42 -18.35 -20.34
CA ARG A 137 -26.44 -17.14 -19.51
C ARG A 137 -26.93 -15.91 -20.28
N PHE A 138 -26.95 -15.96 -21.61
CA PHE A 138 -27.50 -14.92 -22.48
C PHE A 138 -28.99 -15.10 -22.80
N ILE A 139 -29.64 -16.15 -22.28
CA ILE A 139 -31.06 -16.44 -22.54
C ILE A 139 -31.93 -15.90 -21.39
N SER A 140 -32.99 -15.19 -21.76
CA SER A 140 -34.03 -14.74 -20.83
C SER A 140 -35.41 -15.12 -21.36
N THR A 141 -36.33 -15.43 -20.44
CA THR A 141 -37.72 -15.74 -20.74
C THR A 141 -38.60 -14.59 -20.24
N PRO A 142 -39.49 -14.01 -21.07
CA PRO A 142 -40.50 -13.04 -20.63
C PRO A 142 -41.46 -13.64 -19.60
N THR A 143 -41.63 -12.96 -18.46
CA THR A 143 -42.61 -13.34 -17.43
C THR A 143 -43.39 -12.13 -16.92
N ASP A 144 -44.63 -12.34 -16.47
CA ASP A 144 -45.41 -11.31 -15.78
C ASP A 144 -44.99 -11.12 -14.30
N GLU A 145 -45.66 -10.21 -13.59
CA GLU A 145 -45.40 -9.92 -12.16
C GLU A 145 -45.62 -11.14 -11.23
N LYS A 146 -46.39 -12.14 -11.68
CA LYS A 146 -46.64 -13.39 -10.94
C LYS A 146 -45.64 -14.49 -11.29
N GLY A 147 -44.76 -14.25 -12.26
CA GLY A 147 -43.77 -15.20 -12.76
C GLY A 147 -44.32 -16.19 -13.78
N GLU A 148 -45.49 -15.91 -14.37
CA GLU A 148 -46.06 -16.69 -15.46
C GLU A 148 -45.43 -16.27 -16.80
N ILE A 149 -45.22 -17.22 -17.70
CA ILE A 149 -44.53 -17.01 -18.98
C ILE A 149 -45.43 -16.21 -19.93
N THR A 150 -44.93 -15.09 -20.45
CA THR A 150 -45.69 -14.18 -21.33
C THR A 150 -45.20 -14.14 -22.77
N GLY A 151 -44.08 -14.82 -23.06
CA GLY A 151 -43.52 -14.89 -24.41
C GLY A 151 -42.42 -15.93 -24.52
N ASP A 152 -41.90 -16.11 -25.73
CA ASP A 152 -40.85 -17.09 -26.01
C ASP A 152 -39.49 -16.64 -25.45
N PRO A 153 -38.61 -17.58 -25.07
CA PRO A 153 -37.23 -17.28 -24.70
C PRO A 153 -36.49 -16.55 -25.82
N PHE A 154 -35.59 -15.64 -25.46
CA PHE A 154 -34.78 -14.88 -26.41
C PHE A 154 -33.36 -14.64 -25.88
N ILE A 155 -32.42 -14.38 -26.80
CA ILE A 155 -31.08 -13.90 -26.46
C ILE A 155 -31.18 -12.41 -26.15
N PHE A 156 -30.89 -12.01 -24.90
CA PHE A 156 -30.93 -10.60 -24.52
C PHE A 156 -29.62 -9.85 -24.80
N TYR A 157 -28.55 -10.58 -25.07
CA TYR A 157 -27.22 -10.03 -25.35
C TYR A 157 -27.11 -9.55 -26.79
N LYS A 158 -26.60 -8.35 -27.01
CA LYS A 158 -26.51 -7.74 -28.36
C LYS A 158 -25.05 -7.67 -28.84
N LYS A 159 -24.88 -7.37 -30.13
CA LYS A 159 -23.56 -7.12 -30.72
C LYS A 159 -22.77 -6.04 -29.97
N GLU A 160 -23.45 -5.00 -29.53
CA GLU A 160 -22.86 -3.88 -28.80
C GLU A 160 -22.36 -4.31 -27.41
N ASP A 161 -22.89 -5.40 -26.85
CA ASP A 161 -22.49 -5.94 -25.55
C ASP A 161 -21.26 -6.86 -25.62
N LEU A 162 -20.92 -7.39 -26.81
CA LEU A 162 -19.74 -8.21 -27.03
C LEU A 162 -18.45 -7.43 -26.74
N SER A 163 -17.51 -8.06 -26.05
CA SER A 163 -16.19 -7.49 -25.76
C SER A 163 -15.41 -7.17 -27.05
N PRO A 164 -14.56 -6.12 -27.04
CA PRO A 164 -13.65 -5.83 -28.14
C PRO A 164 -12.75 -7.03 -28.50
N ARG A 165 -12.30 -7.79 -27.49
CA ARG A 165 -11.51 -9.02 -27.67
C ARG A 165 -12.28 -10.07 -28.48
N THR A 166 -13.53 -10.35 -28.13
CA THR A 166 -14.39 -11.28 -28.90
C THR A 166 -14.56 -10.80 -30.33
N LYS A 167 -14.88 -9.52 -30.55
CA LYS A 167 -15.09 -8.96 -31.90
C LYS A 167 -13.85 -9.10 -32.78
N LEU A 168 -12.67 -8.76 -32.27
CA LEU A 168 -11.42 -8.92 -33.04
C LEU A 168 -11.15 -10.39 -33.38
N PHE A 169 -11.41 -11.30 -32.44
CA PHE A 169 -11.16 -12.71 -32.63
C PHE A 169 -12.07 -13.32 -33.71
N VAL A 170 -13.39 -13.18 -33.57
CA VAL A 170 -14.36 -13.85 -34.47
C VAL A 170 -14.46 -13.21 -35.85
N ASN A 171 -13.96 -11.98 -36.03
CA ASN A 171 -13.85 -11.35 -37.34
C ASN A 171 -12.54 -11.70 -38.07
N ARG A 172 -11.56 -12.29 -37.38
CA ARG A 172 -10.29 -12.73 -37.98
C ARG A 172 -10.21 -14.24 -38.15
N TYR A 173 -10.60 -15.00 -37.12
CA TYR A 173 -10.46 -16.44 -37.10
C TYR A 173 -11.78 -17.09 -37.50
N GLU A 174 -11.79 -17.76 -38.64
CA GLU A 174 -12.93 -18.56 -39.07
C GLU A 174 -12.92 -19.93 -38.37
N LEU A 175 -14.07 -20.35 -37.85
CA LEU A 175 -14.27 -21.66 -37.25
C LEU A 175 -14.40 -22.75 -38.33
N VAL A 176 -13.33 -23.49 -38.60
CA VAL A 176 -13.32 -24.54 -39.63
C VAL A 176 -13.92 -25.84 -39.11
N LYS A 177 -13.44 -26.30 -37.94
CA LYS A 177 -13.85 -27.55 -37.32
C LYS A 177 -13.71 -27.47 -35.81
N HIS A 178 -14.73 -27.89 -35.08
CA HIS A 178 -14.64 -28.12 -33.64
C HIS A 178 -14.85 -29.60 -33.35
N ILE A 179 -14.01 -30.15 -32.48
CA ILE A 179 -14.17 -31.48 -31.92
C ILE A 179 -14.43 -31.29 -30.43
N PRO A 180 -15.68 -31.52 -29.97
CA PRO A 180 -16.04 -31.34 -28.57
C PRO A 180 -15.34 -32.39 -27.70
N ASN A 181 -15.37 -32.18 -26.38
CA ASN A 181 -14.69 -33.02 -25.42
C ASN A 181 -15.13 -34.50 -25.54
N GLN A 182 -14.21 -35.35 -25.98
CA GLN A 182 -14.43 -36.79 -26.13
C GLN A 182 -14.33 -37.50 -24.78
N LYS A 183 -14.80 -38.76 -24.68
CA LYS A 183 -14.67 -39.58 -23.45
C LYS A 183 -13.21 -39.75 -22.98
N SER A 184 -12.26 -39.62 -23.90
CA SER A 184 -10.81 -39.60 -23.68
C SER A 184 -10.29 -38.32 -23.02
N GLY A 185 -11.10 -37.26 -22.94
CA GLY A 185 -10.76 -35.93 -22.42
C GLY A 185 -10.17 -34.97 -23.47
N PHE A 186 -10.19 -35.34 -24.75
CA PHE A 186 -9.65 -34.51 -25.84
C PHE A 186 -10.69 -33.58 -26.43
N SER A 187 -10.33 -32.32 -26.59
CA SER A 187 -11.08 -31.30 -27.32
C SER A 187 -10.10 -30.44 -28.10
N SER A 188 -10.48 -30.09 -29.31
CA SER A 188 -9.62 -29.32 -30.21
C SER A 188 -10.43 -28.61 -31.27
N THR A 189 -9.89 -27.50 -31.76
CA THR A 189 -10.56 -26.67 -32.75
C THR A 189 -9.58 -26.24 -33.82
N VAL A 190 -9.99 -26.35 -35.08
CA VAL A 190 -9.28 -25.81 -36.24
C VAL A 190 -9.88 -24.46 -36.57
N PHE A 191 -9.03 -23.44 -36.55
CA PHE A 191 -9.33 -22.10 -37.03
C PHE A 191 -8.57 -21.80 -38.32
N TYR A 192 -9.14 -20.96 -39.18
CA TYR A 192 -8.44 -20.38 -40.31
C TYR A 192 -8.22 -18.88 -40.04
N ASP A 193 -6.98 -18.44 -40.03
CA ASP A 193 -6.63 -17.02 -39.86
C ASP A 193 -6.80 -16.31 -41.20
N THR A 194 -7.89 -15.57 -41.36
CA THR A 194 -8.19 -14.87 -42.61
C THR A 194 -7.19 -13.76 -42.93
N ALA A 195 -6.45 -13.25 -41.92
CA ALA A 195 -5.46 -12.20 -42.11
C ALA A 195 -4.09 -12.73 -42.55
N LYS A 196 -3.71 -13.93 -42.10
CA LYS A 196 -2.43 -14.58 -42.43
C LYS A 196 -2.55 -15.74 -43.42
N SER A 197 -3.77 -16.10 -43.80
CA SER A 197 -4.11 -17.21 -44.70
C SER A 197 -3.51 -18.55 -44.29
N ASN A 198 -3.50 -18.86 -42.99
CA ASN A 198 -2.96 -20.11 -42.45
C ASN A 198 -3.97 -20.80 -41.51
N TYR A 199 -3.71 -22.09 -41.22
CA TYR A 199 -4.55 -22.89 -40.34
C TYR A 199 -3.92 -22.99 -38.95
N ILE A 200 -4.75 -22.93 -37.92
CA ILE A 200 -4.32 -23.01 -36.53
C ILE A 200 -5.14 -24.08 -35.82
N ILE A 201 -4.48 -25.02 -35.15
CA ILE A 201 -5.13 -26.04 -34.32
C ILE A 201 -4.94 -25.67 -32.85
N GLY A 202 -6.03 -25.30 -32.20
CA GLY A 202 -6.09 -25.05 -30.75
C GLY A 202 -6.45 -26.32 -30.00
N PHE A 203 -5.62 -26.70 -29.01
CA PHE A 203 -5.88 -27.83 -28.10
C PHE A 203 -6.31 -27.33 -26.73
N ARG A 204 -7.44 -27.86 -26.26
CA ARG A 204 -8.01 -27.55 -24.94
C ARG A 204 -7.31 -28.37 -23.86
N GLY A 205 -7.02 -27.75 -22.71
CA GLY A 205 -6.59 -28.45 -21.50
C GLY A 205 -7.76 -28.85 -20.58
N THR A 206 -7.46 -29.46 -19.43
CA THR A 206 -8.49 -29.84 -18.44
C THR A 206 -8.91 -28.62 -17.60
N GLU A 207 -10.21 -28.45 -17.36
CA GLU A 207 -10.74 -27.46 -16.41
C GLU A 207 -10.80 -28.08 -15.01
N MET A 208 -9.93 -27.66 -14.09
CA MET A 208 -9.86 -28.20 -12.72
C MET A 208 -9.84 -27.07 -11.70
N LYS A 209 -10.47 -27.28 -10.53
CA LYS A 209 -10.43 -26.32 -9.41
C LYS A 209 -9.03 -26.33 -8.78
N ALA A 210 -8.56 -25.16 -8.32
CA ALA A 210 -7.18 -24.94 -7.87
C ALA A 210 -6.66 -25.90 -6.80
N ASN A 211 -7.52 -26.53 -5.99
CA ASN A 211 -7.13 -27.46 -4.93
C ASN A 211 -6.91 -28.91 -5.40
N ASP A 212 -7.49 -29.30 -6.54
CA ASP A 212 -7.39 -30.65 -7.13
C ASP A 212 -6.42 -30.69 -8.32
N PHE A 213 -5.84 -29.53 -8.66
CA PHE A 213 -5.09 -29.27 -9.88
C PHE A 213 -3.88 -30.18 -10.07
N VAL A 214 -3.17 -30.53 -8.99
CA VAL A 214 -1.93 -31.32 -9.08
C VAL A 214 -2.22 -32.82 -9.21
N ASP A 215 -3.05 -33.38 -8.34
CA ASP A 215 -3.25 -34.83 -8.25
C ASP A 215 -4.00 -35.39 -9.48
N ASP A 216 -5.08 -34.73 -9.91
CA ASP A 216 -5.90 -35.19 -11.03
C ASP A 216 -5.20 -34.98 -12.38
N PHE A 217 -4.43 -33.91 -12.53
CA PHE A 217 -3.65 -33.66 -13.74
C PHE A 217 -2.49 -34.63 -13.90
N PHE A 218 -1.81 -34.95 -12.81
CA PHE A 218 -0.73 -35.91 -12.76
C PHE A 218 -1.22 -37.34 -13.07
N MET A 219 -2.40 -37.70 -12.53
CA MET A 219 -3.09 -38.93 -12.92
C MET A 219 -3.53 -38.90 -14.39
N ALA A 220 -3.99 -37.77 -14.92
CA ALA A 220 -4.40 -37.63 -16.32
C ALA A 220 -3.23 -37.82 -17.30
N ILE A 221 -2.04 -37.25 -17.02
CA ILE A 221 -0.85 -37.42 -17.87
C ILE A 221 -0.38 -38.88 -17.86
N THR A 222 -0.30 -39.50 -16.70
CA THR A 222 0.31 -40.84 -16.56
C THR A 222 -0.60 -41.98 -17.01
N SER A 223 -1.90 -41.92 -16.69
CA SER A 223 -2.83 -42.99 -17.03
C SER A 223 -3.39 -42.89 -18.46
N ARG A 224 -3.44 -41.69 -19.06
CA ARG A 224 -4.05 -41.50 -20.39
C ARG A 224 -3.07 -41.51 -21.54
N ALA A 225 -1.75 -41.32 -21.34
CA ALA A 225 -0.72 -41.21 -22.39
C ALA A 225 -0.86 -42.24 -23.53
N ILE A 226 -1.19 -43.50 -23.22
CA ILE A 226 -1.35 -44.59 -24.21
C ILE A 226 -2.69 -44.49 -24.97
N MET A 227 -3.79 -44.08 -24.32
CA MET A 227 -5.08 -43.85 -24.98
C MET A 227 -5.06 -42.61 -25.89
N GLN A 228 -4.20 -41.62 -25.59
CA GLN A 228 -4.15 -40.35 -26.35
C GLN A 228 -3.67 -40.54 -27.78
N ILE A 229 -2.68 -41.41 -28.02
CA ILE A 229 -2.08 -41.61 -29.35
C ILE A 229 -3.12 -42.12 -30.36
N SER A 230 -3.94 -43.10 -29.99
CA SER A 230 -4.99 -43.64 -30.87
C SER A 230 -6.10 -42.61 -31.18
N ALA A 231 -6.50 -41.83 -30.17
CA ALA A 231 -7.47 -40.75 -30.35
C ALA A 231 -6.89 -39.61 -31.22
N LEU A 232 -5.60 -39.28 -31.04
CA LEU A 232 -4.87 -38.28 -31.80
C LEU A 232 -4.75 -38.64 -33.29
N THR A 233 -4.57 -39.91 -33.66
CA THR A 233 -4.54 -40.32 -35.07
C THR A 233 -5.89 -40.13 -35.77
N SER A 234 -6.98 -40.53 -35.12
CA SER A 234 -8.35 -40.30 -35.63
C SER A 234 -8.67 -38.80 -35.75
N LEU A 235 -8.27 -38.03 -34.73
CA LEU A 235 -8.38 -36.58 -34.69
C LEU A 235 -7.63 -35.91 -35.84
N GLN A 236 -6.36 -36.31 -36.05
CA GLN A 236 -5.50 -35.79 -37.09
C GLN A 236 -6.11 -36.03 -38.48
N SER A 237 -6.65 -37.22 -38.74
CA SER A 237 -7.35 -37.52 -39.99
C SER A 237 -8.54 -36.57 -40.21
N SER A 238 -9.38 -36.38 -39.18
CA SER A 238 -10.55 -35.49 -39.27
C SER A 238 -10.16 -34.01 -39.47
N MET A 239 -9.09 -33.55 -38.83
CA MET A 239 -8.58 -32.18 -38.97
C MET A 239 -8.02 -31.92 -40.37
N VAL A 240 -7.19 -32.84 -40.87
CA VAL A 240 -6.59 -32.73 -42.20
C VAL A 240 -7.67 -32.76 -43.28
N GLU A 241 -8.68 -33.62 -43.14
CA GLU A 241 -9.83 -33.65 -44.03
C GLU A 241 -10.60 -32.31 -44.04
N ALA A 242 -10.82 -31.73 -42.86
CA ALA A 242 -11.49 -30.42 -42.74
C ALA A 242 -10.67 -29.29 -43.38
N ILE A 243 -9.35 -29.26 -43.15
CA ILE A 243 -8.41 -28.30 -43.76
C ILE A 243 -8.38 -28.46 -45.29
N ASN A 244 -8.39 -29.69 -45.78
CA ASN A 244 -8.41 -29.99 -47.20
C ASN A 244 -9.70 -29.54 -47.87
N SER A 245 -10.83 -29.89 -47.27
CA SER A 245 -12.15 -29.49 -47.75
C SER A 245 -12.32 -27.96 -47.75
N HIS A 246 -11.90 -27.30 -46.67
CA HIS A 246 -11.99 -25.84 -46.55
C HIS A 246 -11.18 -25.12 -47.62
N SER A 247 -9.92 -25.50 -47.82
CA SER A 247 -9.09 -24.78 -48.81
C SER A 247 -9.47 -25.09 -50.26
N LEU A 248 -10.07 -26.25 -50.55
CA LEU A 248 -10.66 -26.50 -51.87
C LEU A 248 -11.81 -25.52 -52.13
N ASN A 249 -12.65 -25.27 -51.13
CA ASN A 249 -13.74 -24.30 -51.24
C ASN A 249 -13.22 -22.87 -51.43
N LEU A 250 -12.18 -22.45 -50.69
CA LEU A 250 -11.56 -21.13 -50.89
C LEU A 250 -11.08 -20.93 -52.34
N ASN A 251 -10.39 -21.92 -52.90
CA ASN A 251 -9.86 -21.84 -54.27
C ASN A 251 -10.94 -21.88 -55.35
N SER A 252 -12.13 -22.41 -55.06
CA SER A 252 -13.25 -22.47 -56.01
C SER A 252 -14.00 -21.14 -56.17
N VAL A 253 -13.83 -20.19 -55.25
CA VAL A 253 -14.52 -18.89 -55.25
C VAL A 253 -13.78 -17.84 -56.09
N ASP A 254 -12.46 -17.99 -56.30
CA ASP A 254 -11.65 -17.08 -57.14
C ASP A 254 -11.75 -17.36 -58.66
N GLY A 255 -12.62 -18.30 -59.07
CA GLY A 255 -12.79 -18.72 -60.46
C GLY A 255 -14.21 -18.51 -60.96
N GLU A 256 -14.62 -17.26 -61.22
CA GLU A 256 -15.76 -17.00 -62.10
C GLU A 256 -15.39 -17.43 -63.54
N ASN A 257 -15.67 -18.68 -63.86
CA ASN A 257 -16.30 -19.07 -65.12
C ASN A 257 -16.88 -20.47 -64.98
N GLU A 258 -18.21 -20.53 -65.05
CA GLU A 258 -18.95 -21.78 -65.18
C GLU A 258 -18.49 -22.60 -66.40
N SER A 259 -18.70 -23.91 -66.28
CA SER A 259 -18.57 -24.96 -67.30
C SER A 259 -17.20 -25.63 -67.45
N SER A 260 -16.95 -26.66 -66.64
CA SER A 260 -16.92 -28.03 -67.16
C SER A 260 -16.68 -29.04 -66.05
N LEU A 261 -17.61 -29.99 -65.94
CA LEU A 261 -17.35 -31.32 -65.41
C LEU A 261 -16.24 -31.95 -66.24
N ASN A 262 -14.99 -31.92 -65.76
CA ASN A 262 -13.99 -32.89 -66.14
C ASN A 262 -13.05 -33.16 -64.96
N LEU A 263 -13.18 -34.39 -64.47
CA LEU A 263 -12.17 -35.06 -63.65
C LEU A 263 -10.83 -35.00 -64.39
N ASN A 264 -9.91 -34.21 -63.87
CA ASN A 264 -8.47 -34.53 -63.87
C ASN A 264 -7.92 -34.09 -62.51
N GLN A 265 -7.96 -35.04 -61.57
CA GLN A 265 -7.09 -35.06 -60.40
C GLN A 265 -5.66 -35.18 -60.90
N GLU A 266 -5.00 -34.07 -61.20
CA GLU A 266 -3.54 -33.94 -61.25
C GLU A 266 -3.26 -32.47 -61.60
N GLN A 267 -2.49 -31.79 -60.75
CA GLN A 267 -2.11 -30.35 -60.81
C GLN A 267 -2.91 -29.35 -59.95
N VAL A 268 -3.38 -29.76 -58.76
CA VAL A 268 -3.45 -28.83 -57.61
C VAL A 268 -2.18 -29.08 -56.79
N SER A 269 -1.40 -28.04 -56.51
CA SER A 269 -0.13 -28.17 -55.79
C SER A 269 -0.35 -28.76 -54.39
N HIS A 270 -0.05 -30.05 -54.22
CA HIS A 270 -0.05 -30.78 -52.94
C HIS A 270 1.15 -30.40 -52.06
N GLY A 271 1.41 -29.11 -51.87
CA GLY A 271 2.27 -28.67 -50.79
C GLY A 271 1.56 -28.89 -49.45
N PRO A 272 2.25 -29.39 -48.39
CA PRO A 272 1.66 -29.44 -47.06
C PRO A 272 1.27 -28.01 -46.65
N LYS A 273 -0.01 -27.82 -46.30
CA LYS A 273 -0.53 -26.54 -45.85
C LYS A 273 0.09 -26.19 -44.50
N GLU A 274 0.51 -24.95 -44.34
CA GLU A 274 1.16 -24.51 -43.10
C GLU A 274 0.14 -24.53 -41.95
N VAL A 275 0.42 -25.35 -40.94
CA VAL A 275 -0.39 -25.50 -39.73
C VAL A 275 0.39 -24.99 -38.53
N ILE A 276 -0.27 -24.16 -37.73
CA ILE A 276 0.23 -23.68 -36.44
C ILE A 276 -0.49 -24.43 -35.33
N LEU A 277 0.23 -24.84 -34.29
CA LEU A 277 -0.35 -25.50 -33.13
C LEU A 277 -0.34 -24.55 -31.94
N SER A 278 -1.44 -24.48 -31.19
CA SER A 278 -1.53 -23.72 -29.96
C SER A 278 -2.23 -24.51 -28.85
N GLY A 279 -1.75 -24.41 -27.62
CA GLY A 279 -2.42 -25.06 -26.48
C GLY A 279 -1.93 -24.58 -25.13
N HIS A 280 -2.83 -24.62 -24.15
CA HIS A 280 -2.56 -24.27 -22.76
C HIS A 280 -2.59 -25.51 -21.87
N SER A 281 -1.71 -25.58 -20.86
CA SER A 281 -1.73 -26.68 -19.87
C SER A 281 -1.65 -28.05 -20.57
N LEU A 282 -2.54 -29.00 -20.25
CA LEU A 282 -2.63 -30.29 -20.95
C LEU A 282 -2.85 -30.12 -22.47
N GLY A 283 -3.54 -29.07 -22.91
CA GLY A 283 -3.68 -28.76 -24.33
C GLY A 283 -2.34 -28.47 -25.00
N GLY A 284 -1.43 -27.77 -24.32
CA GLY A 284 -0.08 -27.50 -24.82
C GLY A 284 0.81 -28.74 -24.83
N HIS A 285 0.60 -29.67 -23.89
CA HIS A 285 1.23 -31.00 -23.92
C HIS A 285 0.80 -31.78 -25.17
N LEU A 286 -0.50 -31.79 -25.46
CA LEU A 286 -1.04 -32.45 -26.65
C LEU A 286 -0.56 -31.82 -27.95
N ALA A 287 -0.44 -30.49 -27.98
CA ALA A 287 0.13 -29.77 -29.12
C ALA A 287 1.58 -30.19 -29.39
N GLN A 288 2.41 -30.36 -28.35
CA GLN A 288 3.77 -30.89 -28.49
C GLN A 288 3.78 -32.35 -28.99
N ILE A 289 2.91 -33.22 -28.45
CA ILE A 289 2.79 -34.61 -28.93
C ILE A 289 2.38 -34.63 -30.40
N TYR A 290 1.42 -33.80 -30.81
CA TYR A 290 0.97 -33.70 -32.19
C TYR A 290 2.12 -33.26 -33.11
N ALA A 291 2.90 -32.24 -32.71
CA ALA A 291 4.04 -31.74 -33.47
C ALA A 291 5.08 -32.83 -33.76
N VAL A 292 5.37 -33.69 -32.76
CA VAL A 292 6.35 -34.78 -32.91
C VAL A 292 5.77 -35.97 -33.68
N THR A 293 4.52 -36.34 -33.39
CA THR A 293 3.88 -37.55 -33.95
C THR A 293 3.50 -37.36 -35.41
N PHE A 294 3.09 -36.16 -35.80
CA PHE A 294 2.58 -35.84 -37.14
C PHE A 294 3.41 -34.75 -37.83
N LYS A 295 4.74 -34.82 -37.73
CA LYS A 295 5.64 -33.84 -38.34
C LYS A 295 5.39 -33.61 -39.85
N ASP A 296 4.97 -34.64 -40.58
CA ASP A 296 4.71 -34.57 -42.03
C ASP A 296 3.33 -33.98 -42.38
N SER A 297 2.55 -33.55 -41.37
CA SER A 297 1.21 -32.96 -41.56
C SER A 297 1.23 -31.46 -41.90
N GLY A 298 2.41 -30.87 -42.14
CA GLY A 298 2.56 -29.45 -42.47
C GLY A 298 2.65 -28.52 -41.27
N VAL A 299 2.94 -29.05 -40.08
CA VAL A 299 3.17 -28.23 -38.88
C VAL A 299 4.41 -27.37 -39.09
N LYS A 300 4.26 -26.06 -38.94
CA LYS A 300 5.34 -25.08 -39.08
C LYS A 300 5.73 -24.44 -37.76
N GLU A 301 4.74 -24.19 -36.89
CA GLU A 301 4.97 -23.48 -35.63
C GLU A 301 4.18 -24.11 -34.49
N LEU A 302 4.75 -24.10 -33.28
CA LEU A 302 4.16 -24.62 -32.06
C LEU A 302 4.24 -23.57 -30.95
N TYR A 303 3.09 -23.19 -30.41
CA TYR A 303 2.97 -22.27 -29.28
C TYR A 303 2.32 -23.00 -28.10
N THR A 304 2.95 -22.97 -26.94
CA THR A 304 2.36 -23.55 -25.73
C THR A 304 2.37 -22.56 -24.58
N TYR A 305 1.33 -22.57 -23.76
CA TYR A 305 1.18 -21.67 -22.61
C TYR A 305 1.09 -22.48 -21.33
N ASN A 306 2.02 -22.26 -20.39
CA ASN A 306 2.09 -22.95 -19.09
C ASN A 306 1.93 -24.49 -19.21
N ALA A 307 2.47 -25.07 -20.27
CA ALA A 307 2.27 -26.46 -20.62
C ALA A 307 3.39 -27.34 -20.02
N PRO A 308 3.08 -28.55 -19.53
CA PRO A 308 4.11 -29.51 -19.20
C PRO A 308 4.82 -29.98 -20.47
N GLY A 309 6.05 -30.44 -20.32
CA GLY A 309 6.84 -31.08 -21.35
C GLY A 309 6.29 -32.45 -21.78
N ILE A 310 6.90 -33.03 -22.80
CA ILE A 310 6.48 -34.31 -23.41
C ILE A 310 7.24 -35.53 -22.90
N ASP A 311 8.47 -35.35 -22.42
CA ASP A 311 9.36 -36.46 -22.07
C ASP A 311 9.55 -36.64 -20.56
N GLY A 312 9.48 -37.90 -20.12
CA GLY A 312 9.83 -38.34 -18.76
C GLY A 312 8.70 -38.39 -17.74
N GLY A 313 7.55 -37.74 -17.99
CA GLY A 313 6.42 -37.70 -17.04
C GLY A 313 6.88 -37.37 -15.61
N ILE A 314 6.30 -38.06 -14.63
CA ILE A 314 6.67 -37.99 -13.20
C ILE A 314 8.18 -38.16 -12.96
N ILE A 315 8.79 -39.08 -13.70
CA ILE A 315 10.17 -39.54 -13.48
C ILE A 315 11.16 -38.51 -14.01
N GLY A 316 10.86 -37.89 -15.16
CA GLY A 316 11.62 -36.79 -15.73
C GLY A 316 11.55 -35.53 -14.86
N SER A 317 10.38 -35.21 -14.32
CA SER A 317 10.23 -34.09 -13.38
C SER A 317 10.91 -34.35 -12.04
N ALA A 318 10.83 -35.56 -11.48
CA ALA A 318 11.56 -35.91 -10.28
C ALA A 318 13.09 -35.84 -10.51
N PHE A 319 13.54 -36.27 -11.69
CA PHE A 319 14.95 -36.20 -12.08
C PHE A 319 15.46 -34.77 -12.26
N THR A 320 14.71 -33.87 -12.92
CA THR A 320 15.10 -32.45 -13.06
C THR A 320 15.19 -31.75 -11.71
N TRP A 321 14.25 -32.01 -10.81
CA TRP A 321 14.27 -31.51 -9.44
C TRP A 321 15.49 -32.01 -8.66
N VAL A 322 15.81 -33.29 -8.73
CA VAL A 322 16.99 -33.88 -8.10
C VAL A 322 18.28 -33.28 -8.68
N VAL A 323 18.37 -33.09 -10.00
CA VAL A 323 19.56 -32.50 -10.64
C VAL A 323 19.71 -31.02 -10.31
N ARG A 324 18.63 -30.22 -10.31
CA ARG A 324 18.65 -28.81 -9.85
C ARG A 324 19.10 -28.72 -8.39
N PHE A 325 18.64 -29.64 -7.55
CA PHE A 325 19.01 -29.72 -6.15
C PHE A 325 20.51 -30.06 -5.96
N LEU A 326 21.00 -31.07 -6.66
CA LEU A 326 22.42 -31.44 -6.65
C LEU A 326 23.32 -30.32 -7.22
N SER A 327 22.86 -29.62 -8.26
CA SER A 327 23.56 -28.45 -8.83
C SER A 327 23.66 -27.29 -7.82
N LEU A 328 22.59 -27.01 -7.08
CA LEU A 328 22.60 -25.99 -6.02
C LEU A 328 23.57 -26.35 -4.89
N ILE A 329 23.57 -27.61 -4.46
CA ILE A 329 24.52 -28.11 -3.46
C ILE A 329 25.95 -27.98 -3.97
N ALA A 330 26.23 -28.39 -5.22
CA ALA A 330 27.55 -28.29 -5.82
C ALA A 330 28.03 -26.84 -5.93
N LYS A 331 27.16 -25.90 -6.37
CA LYS A 331 27.46 -24.45 -6.41
C LYS A 331 27.73 -23.89 -5.00
N GLY A 332 26.99 -24.35 -3.99
CA GLY A 332 27.20 -23.99 -2.58
C GLY A 332 28.53 -24.49 -2.02
N ILE A 333 28.95 -25.70 -2.39
CA ILE A 333 30.24 -26.30 -2.00
C ILE A 333 31.41 -25.56 -2.66
N VAL A 334 31.30 -25.28 -3.96
CA VAL A 334 32.34 -24.56 -4.73
C VAL A 334 32.51 -23.12 -4.23
N ARG A 335 31.42 -22.45 -3.83
CA ARG A 335 31.44 -21.05 -3.35
C ARG A 335 31.83 -20.90 -1.86
N GLY A 336 32.00 -21.99 -1.10
CA GLY A 336 32.19 -21.92 0.36
C GLY A 336 33.03 -23.03 0.99
N ALA A 337 34.36 -22.95 0.90
CA ALA A 337 35.28 -23.87 1.60
C ALA A 337 35.23 -23.78 3.16
N LYS A 338 34.48 -22.84 3.76
CA LYS A 338 34.37 -22.65 5.22
C LYS A 338 33.10 -23.22 5.87
N TYR A 339 32.10 -23.63 5.08
CA TYR A 339 30.77 -24.04 5.59
C TYR A 339 30.53 -25.56 5.59
N VAL A 340 31.51 -26.34 5.14
CA VAL A 340 31.41 -27.79 4.92
C VAL A 340 31.03 -28.56 6.19
N ALA A 341 31.44 -28.10 7.38
CA ALA A 341 31.15 -28.78 8.65
C ALA A 341 29.71 -28.59 9.19
N ARG A 342 28.96 -27.58 8.74
CA ARG A 342 27.54 -27.35 9.13
C ARG A 342 26.54 -27.88 8.11
N LEU A 343 27.01 -28.28 6.92
CA LEU A 343 26.20 -28.75 5.78
C LEU A 343 25.85 -30.24 5.83
N VAL A 344 26.52 -31.02 6.67
CA VAL A 344 26.39 -32.50 6.72
C VAL A 344 25.54 -32.96 7.92
N ASP A 345 24.98 -32.03 8.69
CA ASP A 345 24.10 -32.35 9.82
C ASP A 345 22.65 -32.60 9.34
N PRO A 346 22.13 -33.85 9.37
CA PRO A 346 20.76 -34.17 8.97
C PRO A 346 19.70 -33.49 9.83
N ASP A 347 20.05 -33.07 11.05
CA ASP A 347 19.15 -32.46 12.02
C ASP A 347 19.25 -30.91 12.06
N GLY A 348 20.15 -30.33 11.27
CA GLY A 348 20.34 -28.88 11.13
C GLY A 348 19.23 -28.18 10.32
N PHE A 349 19.25 -26.83 10.26
CA PHE A 349 18.26 -26.03 9.53
C PHE A 349 18.11 -26.48 8.06
N LEU A 350 19.22 -26.76 7.37
CA LEU A 350 19.21 -27.31 6.01
C LEU A 350 18.73 -28.77 5.94
N GLY A 351 19.07 -29.63 6.90
CA GLY A 351 18.56 -31.01 6.95
C GLY A 351 17.05 -31.09 7.17
N LYS A 352 16.50 -30.23 8.04
CA LYS A 352 15.05 -30.06 8.24
C LYS A 352 14.35 -29.45 7.01
N LEU A 353 15.01 -28.49 6.35
CA LEU A 353 14.51 -27.86 5.13
C LEU A 353 14.49 -28.86 3.96
N VAL A 354 15.51 -29.71 3.84
CA VAL A 354 15.62 -30.82 2.86
C VAL A 354 14.61 -31.93 3.15
N ASN A 355 14.36 -32.28 4.42
CA ASN A 355 13.30 -33.23 4.77
C ASN A 355 11.89 -32.66 4.53
N SER A 356 11.67 -31.36 4.79
CA SER A 356 10.39 -30.69 4.52
C SER A 356 10.10 -30.62 3.02
N ALA A 357 11.09 -30.18 2.25
CA ALA A 357 11.21 -30.25 0.80
C ALA A 357 10.86 -31.64 0.24
N PHE A 358 11.54 -32.66 0.75
CA PHE A 358 11.38 -34.03 0.31
C PHE A 358 10.01 -34.59 0.66
N ASN A 359 9.48 -34.31 1.85
CA ASN A 359 8.12 -34.71 2.24
C ASN A 359 7.05 -34.02 1.40
N LYS A 360 7.29 -32.79 0.92
CA LYS A 360 6.39 -32.09 -0.01
C LYS A 360 6.39 -32.74 -1.40
N ILE A 361 7.57 -33.09 -1.92
CA ILE A 361 7.72 -33.86 -3.16
C ILE A 361 7.09 -35.25 -3.01
N LYS A 362 7.29 -35.90 -1.86
CA LYS A 362 6.72 -37.21 -1.53
C LYS A 362 5.19 -37.19 -1.51
N GLY A 363 4.60 -36.16 -0.91
CA GLY A 363 3.16 -35.91 -0.89
C GLY A 363 2.59 -35.57 -2.27
N MET A 364 3.31 -34.79 -3.07
CA MET A 364 2.91 -34.38 -4.41
C MET A 364 3.01 -35.51 -5.45
N LEU A 365 3.84 -36.52 -5.20
CA LEU A 365 4.09 -37.67 -6.10
C LEU A 365 3.46 -38.97 -5.59
N GLY A 366 2.73 -38.95 -4.46
CA GLY A 366 1.97 -40.10 -3.93
C GLY A 366 2.81 -41.25 -3.32
N PHE A 367 4.05 -41.01 -2.88
CA PHE A 367 4.92 -42.05 -2.31
C PHE A 367 4.58 -42.37 -0.83
N LYS A 368 4.58 -43.65 -0.43
CA LYS A 368 4.19 -44.10 0.92
C LYS A 368 5.23 -43.80 2.03
N ASP A 369 4.73 -43.66 3.25
CA ASP A 369 5.47 -43.26 4.47
C ASP A 369 6.28 -44.36 5.15
N ASP A 370 7.42 -44.73 4.57
CA ASP A 370 8.47 -45.44 5.33
C ASP A 370 9.70 -44.54 5.59
N LYS A 371 10.30 -44.74 6.77
CA LYS A 371 11.21 -43.84 7.51
C LYS A 371 12.69 -43.79 7.04
N SER A 372 13.03 -44.24 5.84
CA SER A 372 14.41 -44.44 5.35
C SER A 372 14.89 -43.44 4.27
N THR A 373 14.27 -42.26 4.20
CA THR A 373 14.08 -41.50 2.96
C THR A 373 15.25 -40.70 2.37
N VAL A 374 16.30 -40.33 3.10
CA VAL A 374 17.41 -39.53 2.52
C VAL A 374 18.57 -40.41 2.08
N LYS A 375 18.93 -41.39 2.89
CA LYS A 375 20.01 -42.33 2.59
C LYS A 375 19.64 -43.26 1.45
N GLU A 376 18.38 -43.67 1.30
CA GLU A 376 17.94 -44.46 0.15
C GLU A 376 17.86 -43.66 -1.15
N CYS A 377 17.58 -42.36 -1.13
CA CYS A 377 17.64 -41.51 -2.34
C CYS A 377 19.09 -41.20 -2.75
N VAL A 378 19.97 -40.93 -1.78
CA VAL A 378 21.42 -40.76 -2.02
C VAL A 378 22.05 -42.09 -2.46
N ASP A 379 21.73 -43.20 -1.80
CA ASP A 379 22.17 -44.55 -2.18
C ASP A 379 21.53 -44.99 -3.51
N ALA A 380 20.32 -44.55 -3.87
CA ALA A 380 19.72 -44.82 -5.19
C ALA A 380 20.33 -43.96 -6.30
N VAL A 381 20.93 -42.81 -5.98
CA VAL A 381 21.72 -41.97 -6.89
C VAL A 381 23.17 -42.48 -7.00
N GLU A 382 23.79 -42.91 -5.90
CA GLU A 382 25.11 -43.55 -5.85
C GLU A 382 25.11 -44.96 -6.46
N LYS A 383 24.08 -45.78 -6.22
CA LYS A 383 23.89 -47.09 -6.87
C LYS A 383 23.36 -46.95 -8.30
N ASN A 384 22.95 -45.75 -8.74
CA ASN A 384 22.70 -45.43 -10.14
C ASN A 384 23.98 -45.06 -10.90
N ASP A 385 25.07 -45.75 -10.61
CA ASP A 385 26.13 -45.93 -11.59
C ASP A 385 25.53 -46.43 -12.92
N GLU A 386 24.39 -47.13 -12.88
CA GLU A 386 23.57 -47.50 -14.04
C GLU A 386 22.75 -46.34 -14.65
N ALA A 387 22.05 -45.44 -13.96
CA ALA A 387 21.40 -44.28 -14.61
C ALA A 387 22.39 -43.20 -15.07
N CYS A 388 23.51 -42.99 -14.36
CA CYS A 388 24.61 -42.17 -14.86
C CYS A 388 25.24 -42.81 -16.10
N LYS A 389 25.40 -44.14 -16.16
CA LYS A 389 25.82 -44.86 -17.38
C LYS A 389 24.73 -44.99 -18.44
N THR A 390 23.45 -44.90 -18.09
CA THR A 390 22.29 -44.94 -19.01
C THR A 390 22.03 -43.57 -19.65
N LEU A 391 22.37 -42.49 -18.96
CA LEU A 391 22.48 -41.13 -19.52
C LEU A 391 23.78 -40.93 -20.31
N SER A 392 24.83 -41.69 -19.97
CA SER A 392 26.05 -41.86 -20.78
C SER A 392 25.89 -42.88 -21.92
N ASN A 393 24.77 -43.60 -21.96
CA ASN A 393 24.50 -44.58 -23.01
C ASN A 393 24.27 -43.81 -24.31
N LYS A 394 25.02 -44.19 -25.35
CA LYS A 394 25.04 -43.49 -26.63
C LYS A 394 23.63 -43.30 -27.18
N ASP A 395 22.72 -44.25 -26.98
CA ASP A 395 21.38 -44.23 -27.56
C ASP A 395 20.38 -43.33 -26.82
N THR A 396 20.40 -43.28 -25.48
CA THR A 396 19.56 -42.34 -24.69
C THR A 396 20.09 -40.92 -24.79
N SER A 397 21.41 -40.75 -24.79
CA SER A 397 22.08 -39.47 -25.10
C SER A 397 21.80 -39.00 -26.54
N LEU A 398 21.68 -39.94 -27.50
CA LEU A 398 21.27 -39.67 -28.89
C LEU A 398 19.79 -39.29 -28.99
N ASN A 399 18.90 -39.94 -28.24
CA ASN A 399 17.47 -39.62 -28.26
C ASN A 399 17.16 -38.31 -27.52
N ILE A 400 17.82 -38.06 -26.39
CA ILE A 400 17.81 -36.74 -25.73
C ILE A 400 18.45 -35.69 -26.65
N LYS A 401 19.53 -35.98 -27.37
CA LYS A 401 20.09 -35.07 -28.41
C LYS A 401 19.17 -34.88 -29.62
N ARG A 402 18.31 -35.83 -29.97
CA ARG A 402 17.33 -35.72 -31.07
C ARG A 402 16.09 -34.93 -30.64
N ALA A 403 15.59 -35.13 -29.42
CA ALA A 403 14.45 -34.42 -28.86
C ALA A 403 14.79 -33.00 -28.36
N SER A 404 15.97 -32.81 -27.76
CA SER A 404 16.45 -31.48 -27.29
C SER A 404 16.93 -30.56 -28.40
N LYS A 405 17.14 -31.08 -29.61
CA LYS A 405 17.63 -30.22 -30.70
C LYS A 405 16.54 -29.39 -31.33
N GLY A 406 15.29 -29.84 -31.48
CA GLY A 406 14.20 -29.10 -32.16
C GLY A 406 14.45 -28.75 -33.65
N ASP A 407 15.72 -28.49 -34.01
CA ASP A 407 16.28 -28.11 -35.30
C ASP A 407 16.12 -29.19 -36.37
N ASP A 408 15.98 -30.47 -36.00
CA ASP A 408 15.76 -31.58 -36.94
C ASP A 408 14.28 -31.79 -37.32
N LEU A 409 13.33 -31.08 -36.69
CA LEU A 409 11.89 -31.20 -36.99
C LEU A 409 11.39 -30.18 -38.04
N GLY A 410 12.14 -29.12 -38.32
CA GLY A 410 11.67 -28.05 -39.21
C GLY A 410 10.51 -27.22 -38.65
N ILE A 411 10.25 -27.29 -37.34
CA ILE A 411 9.16 -26.60 -36.63
C ILE A 411 9.76 -25.48 -35.77
N GLU A 412 9.17 -24.29 -35.82
CA GLU A 412 9.46 -23.17 -34.91
C GLU A 412 8.71 -23.38 -33.58
N ILE A 413 9.40 -23.36 -32.43
CA ILE A 413 8.81 -23.76 -31.15
C ILE A 413 8.89 -22.60 -30.15
N HIS A 414 7.77 -22.31 -29.50
CA HIS A 414 7.64 -21.28 -28.48
C HIS A 414 6.86 -21.79 -27.26
N HIS A 415 7.55 -21.93 -26.14
CA HIS A 415 6.98 -22.25 -24.83
C HIS A 415 6.87 -20.97 -24.01
N ILE A 416 5.66 -20.44 -23.87
CA ILE A 416 5.36 -19.24 -23.09
C ILE A 416 5.00 -19.66 -21.66
N GLU A 417 5.71 -19.12 -20.68
CA GLU A 417 5.58 -19.53 -19.28
C GLU A 417 5.42 -18.32 -18.35
N SER A 418 4.39 -18.36 -17.51
CA SER A 418 4.10 -17.30 -16.54
C SER A 418 5.03 -17.38 -15.33
N VAL A 419 5.80 -16.32 -15.10
CA VAL A 419 6.66 -16.18 -13.93
C VAL A 419 6.22 -15.00 -13.06
N LYS A 420 6.41 -15.12 -11.75
CA LYS A 420 6.11 -14.04 -10.80
C LYS A 420 7.18 -12.94 -10.76
N GLN A 421 8.40 -13.28 -11.16
CA GLN A 421 9.59 -12.41 -11.10
C GLN A 421 10.47 -12.61 -12.33
N SER A 422 11.22 -11.57 -12.71
CA SER A 422 12.26 -11.72 -13.73
C SER A 422 13.40 -12.55 -13.14
N ILE A 423 13.89 -13.53 -13.89
CA ILE A 423 15.05 -14.34 -13.51
C ILE A 423 16.25 -13.65 -14.15
N SER A 424 16.85 -12.69 -13.43
CA SER A 424 17.94 -11.87 -13.98
C SER A 424 19.14 -12.73 -14.38
N LYS A 425 19.81 -12.42 -15.50
CA LYS A 425 21.03 -13.14 -15.93
C LYS A 425 22.25 -12.84 -15.06
N ASN A 426 22.34 -11.64 -14.51
CA ASN A 426 23.58 -11.07 -13.97
C ASN A 426 23.75 -11.14 -12.45
N GLU A 427 22.80 -11.70 -11.71
CA GLU A 427 22.99 -11.97 -10.30
C GLU A 427 23.44 -13.40 -10.05
N ASP A 428 24.68 -13.54 -9.58
CA ASP A 428 25.19 -14.77 -8.97
C ASP A 428 24.83 -14.76 -7.47
N SER A 429 23.54 -14.98 -7.16
CA SER A 429 23.07 -15.07 -5.77
C SER A 429 22.53 -16.47 -5.45
N TYR A 430 22.94 -17.02 -4.31
CA TYR A 430 22.45 -18.32 -3.82
C TYR A 430 20.92 -18.33 -3.65
N THR A 431 20.33 -17.18 -3.36
CA THR A 431 18.88 -16.94 -3.33
C THR A 431 18.21 -17.11 -4.69
N LYS A 432 18.84 -16.67 -5.79
CA LYS A 432 18.33 -16.90 -7.15
C LYS A 432 18.40 -18.38 -7.52
N ASP A 433 19.55 -19.03 -7.27
CA ASP A 433 19.71 -20.48 -7.49
C ASP A 433 18.65 -21.26 -6.67
N TRP A 434 18.35 -20.82 -5.45
CA TRP A 434 17.30 -21.38 -4.59
C TRP A 434 15.88 -21.16 -5.13
N HIS A 435 15.56 -19.98 -5.65
CA HIS A 435 14.26 -19.72 -6.28
C HIS A 435 14.05 -20.54 -7.57
N VAL A 436 15.08 -20.68 -8.40
CA VAL A 436 15.07 -21.53 -9.60
C VAL A 436 14.95 -23.01 -9.23
N MET A 437 15.51 -23.44 -8.10
CA MET A 437 15.37 -24.82 -7.60
C MET A 437 13.94 -25.13 -7.16
N TRP A 438 13.30 -24.22 -6.42
CA TRP A 438 12.01 -24.49 -5.78
C TRP A 438 10.80 -24.21 -6.68
N GLU A 439 10.72 -23.09 -7.38
CA GLU A 439 9.50 -22.70 -8.10
C GLU A 439 9.83 -21.81 -9.32
N PRO A 440 10.44 -22.37 -10.39
CA PRO A 440 10.82 -21.62 -11.58
C PRO A 440 9.62 -21.04 -12.35
N THR A 441 8.58 -21.85 -12.55
CA THR A 441 7.21 -21.34 -12.67
C THR A 441 6.45 -21.73 -11.42
N LEU A 442 5.71 -20.79 -10.84
CA LEU A 442 4.84 -21.12 -9.71
C LEU A 442 3.60 -21.93 -10.13
N SER A 443 3.49 -22.26 -11.44
CA SER A 443 2.69 -23.35 -11.98
C SER A 443 3.50 -24.65 -11.92
N VAL A 444 3.33 -25.39 -10.82
CA VAL A 444 4.05 -26.67 -10.58
C VAL A 444 3.85 -27.70 -11.69
N ILE A 445 2.85 -27.48 -12.55
CA ILE A 445 2.52 -28.30 -13.70
C ILE A 445 3.34 -27.96 -14.95
N SER A 446 3.61 -26.68 -15.23
CA SER A 446 4.44 -26.28 -16.37
C SER A 446 5.88 -26.82 -16.25
N ASP A 447 6.34 -27.04 -15.02
CA ASP A 447 7.67 -27.56 -14.73
C ASP A 447 7.78 -29.10 -14.85
N LEU A 448 6.71 -29.80 -15.21
CA LEU A 448 6.71 -31.25 -15.38
C LEU A 448 7.23 -31.66 -16.77
N GLY A 449 8.14 -32.64 -16.81
CA GLY A 449 8.69 -33.19 -18.05
C GLY A 449 9.63 -32.23 -18.80
N PHE A 450 10.27 -32.72 -19.86
CA PHE A 450 11.13 -31.89 -20.72
C PHE A 450 10.33 -31.28 -21.87
N LYS A 451 10.45 -29.96 -22.03
CA LYS A 451 9.82 -29.25 -23.14
C LYS A 451 10.53 -29.51 -24.47
N LEU A 452 9.74 -29.66 -25.52
CA LEU A 452 10.25 -29.94 -26.86
C LEU A 452 11.21 -28.82 -27.32
N GLY A 453 12.43 -29.16 -27.72
CA GLY A 453 13.40 -28.16 -28.19
C GLY A 453 14.03 -27.29 -27.09
N VAL A 454 13.80 -27.56 -25.79
CA VAL A 454 14.56 -26.93 -24.69
C VAL A 454 15.66 -27.87 -24.21
N GLY A 455 16.91 -27.40 -24.20
CA GLY A 455 18.05 -28.20 -23.78
C GLY A 455 18.05 -28.50 -22.27
N MET A 456 18.60 -29.65 -21.88
CA MET A 456 18.68 -30.07 -20.45
C MET A 456 19.33 -29.02 -19.55
N ALA A 457 20.43 -28.39 -20.01
CA ALA A 457 21.12 -27.35 -19.24
C ALA A 457 20.23 -26.12 -19.00
N ASP A 458 19.50 -25.69 -20.04
CA ASP A 458 18.55 -24.59 -19.92
C ASP A 458 17.34 -24.97 -19.08
N GLU A 459 16.89 -26.23 -19.12
CA GLU A 459 15.85 -26.74 -18.24
C GLU A 459 16.29 -26.70 -16.78
N ILE A 460 17.56 -26.92 -16.47
CA ILE A 460 18.10 -26.81 -15.11
C ILE A 460 18.21 -25.34 -14.67
N GLU A 461 18.71 -24.45 -15.53
CA GLU A 461 18.93 -23.03 -15.21
C GLU A 461 17.64 -22.19 -15.21
N TYR A 462 16.60 -22.66 -15.89
CA TYR A 462 15.29 -22.05 -15.99
C TYR A 462 15.32 -20.54 -16.28
N LYS A 463 15.59 -20.22 -17.54
CA LYS A 463 15.76 -18.85 -18.06
C LYS A 463 15.08 -18.70 -19.42
N ASN A 464 14.94 -17.47 -19.89
CA ASN A 464 14.58 -17.18 -21.28
C ASN A 464 15.57 -17.85 -22.25
N THR A 465 15.05 -18.54 -23.25
CA THR A 465 15.80 -19.16 -24.36
C THR A 465 15.11 -18.85 -25.69
N ASP A 466 15.71 -19.27 -26.80
CA ASP A 466 15.08 -19.12 -28.13
C ASP A 466 13.71 -19.82 -28.21
N ASN A 467 13.53 -20.92 -27.46
CA ASN A 467 12.31 -21.73 -27.47
C ASN A 467 11.46 -21.58 -26.20
N ARG A 468 11.97 -21.03 -25.09
CA ARG A 468 11.23 -20.79 -23.85
C ARG A 468 11.21 -19.29 -23.51
N HIS A 469 10.00 -18.76 -23.36
CA HIS A 469 9.68 -17.34 -23.21
C HIS A 469 8.97 -17.13 -21.88
N LEU A 470 9.66 -16.54 -20.91
CA LEU A 470 9.17 -16.22 -19.59
C LEU A 470 8.45 -14.86 -19.62
N ILE A 471 7.20 -14.83 -19.16
CA ILE A 471 6.37 -13.63 -19.10
C ILE A 471 6.04 -13.31 -17.65
N ASN A 472 6.33 -12.08 -17.24
CA ASN A 472 6.14 -11.65 -15.87
C ASN A 472 4.72 -11.21 -15.57
N ILE A 473 4.02 -11.95 -14.72
CA ILE A 473 2.62 -11.68 -14.35
C ILE A 473 2.46 -11.11 -12.93
N LEU A 474 3.55 -10.80 -12.23
CA LEU A 474 3.62 -10.30 -10.84
C LEU A 474 2.99 -11.18 -9.72
N VAL A 475 2.08 -12.09 -10.07
CA VAL A 475 1.34 -12.97 -9.17
C VAL A 475 1.60 -14.45 -9.47
N ARG A 476 1.09 -15.35 -8.62
CA ARG A 476 1.11 -16.80 -8.86
C ARG A 476 -0.16 -17.22 -9.61
N SER A 477 -0.05 -17.61 -10.87
CA SER A 477 -1.17 -18.17 -11.63
C SER A 477 -0.72 -19.21 -12.65
N HIS A 478 -1.51 -20.28 -12.79
CA HIS A 478 -1.45 -21.17 -13.95
C HIS A 478 -2.44 -20.77 -15.04
N PHE A 479 -3.47 -19.98 -14.71
CA PHE A 479 -4.54 -19.64 -15.63
C PHE A 479 -4.05 -18.71 -16.76
N LEU A 480 -4.77 -18.74 -17.89
CA LEU A 480 -4.44 -17.91 -19.05
C LEU A 480 -4.70 -16.42 -18.81
N LYS A 481 -5.65 -16.08 -17.93
CA LYS A 481 -6.14 -14.71 -17.71
C LYS A 481 -5.01 -13.71 -17.52
N GLU A 482 -4.11 -13.96 -16.58
CA GLU A 482 -3.01 -13.04 -16.26
C GLU A 482 -1.99 -12.93 -17.41
N SER A 483 -1.74 -14.04 -18.11
CA SER A 483 -0.85 -14.07 -19.28
C SER A 483 -1.43 -13.30 -20.46
N VAL A 484 -2.74 -13.43 -20.71
CA VAL A 484 -3.46 -12.66 -21.72
C VAL A 484 -3.30 -11.18 -21.41
N MET A 485 -3.57 -10.76 -20.17
CA MET A 485 -3.45 -9.36 -19.76
C MET A 485 -2.05 -8.78 -20.01
N ILE A 486 -0.99 -9.50 -19.62
CA ILE A 486 0.39 -9.03 -19.81
C ILE A 486 0.80 -9.03 -21.29
N LEU A 487 0.40 -10.03 -22.07
CA LEU A 487 0.71 -10.05 -23.50
C LEU A 487 0.03 -8.89 -24.24
N TYR A 488 -1.22 -8.58 -23.89
CA TYR A 488 -1.89 -7.38 -24.41
C TYR A 488 -1.20 -6.09 -23.97
N LEU A 489 -0.73 -5.99 -22.72
CA LEU A 489 0.07 -4.86 -22.25
C LEU A 489 1.37 -4.70 -23.05
N MET A 490 2.13 -5.78 -23.22
CA MET A 490 3.40 -5.75 -23.96
C MET A 490 3.17 -5.31 -25.41
N CYS A 491 2.16 -5.87 -26.09
CA CYS A 491 1.83 -5.46 -27.45
C CYS A 491 1.43 -3.98 -27.51
N TYR A 492 0.60 -3.52 -26.56
CA TYR A 492 0.22 -2.12 -26.44
C TYR A 492 1.43 -1.19 -26.26
N LEU A 493 2.36 -1.51 -25.37
CA LEU A 493 3.57 -0.73 -25.15
C LEU A 493 4.42 -0.65 -26.43
N LEU A 494 4.51 -1.74 -27.19
CA LEU A 494 5.29 -1.82 -28.41
C LEU A 494 4.65 -1.12 -29.63
N GLU A 495 3.41 -0.65 -29.52
CA GLU A 495 2.81 0.20 -30.56
C GLU A 495 3.42 1.62 -30.57
N HIS A 496 4.00 2.06 -29.45
CA HIS A 496 4.77 3.30 -29.43
C HIS A 496 6.13 3.11 -30.10
N LYS A 497 6.47 3.98 -31.07
CA LYS A 497 7.67 3.84 -31.91
C LYS A 497 8.97 3.80 -31.10
N GLU A 498 9.10 4.67 -30.10
CA GLU A 498 10.32 4.70 -29.29
C GLU A 498 10.44 3.47 -28.38
N ASN A 499 9.31 2.90 -27.94
CA ASN A 499 9.34 1.66 -27.16
C ASN A 499 9.77 0.49 -28.05
N ALA A 500 9.26 0.43 -29.28
CA ALA A 500 9.67 -0.56 -30.26
C ALA A 500 11.17 -0.47 -30.59
N SER A 501 11.73 0.73 -30.73
CA SER A 501 13.17 0.90 -30.99
C SER A 501 14.06 0.38 -29.86
N LYS A 502 13.57 0.34 -28.61
CA LYS A 502 14.33 -0.21 -27.46
C LYS A 502 14.51 -1.72 -27.50
N ILE A 503 13.72 -2.41 -28.32
CA ILE A 503 13.86 -3.85 -28.57
C ILE A 503 14.31 -4.17 -30.00
N GLU A 504 14.53 -3.15 -30.83
CA GLU A 504 15.02 -3.32 -32.19
C GLU A 504 16.45 -3.88 -32.16
N GLY A 505 16.71 -4.90 -32.98
CA GLY A 505 18.00 -5.61 -32.99
C GLY A 505 18.25 -6.53 -31.79
N LYS A 506 17.38 -6.53 -30.76
CA LYS A 506 17.42 -7.54 -29.69
C LYS A 506 16.73 -8.82 -30.15
N ASP A 507 17.28 -9.97 -29.78
CA ASP A 507 16.58 -11.24 -29.90
C ASP A 507 15.36 -11.28 -28.94
N ILE A 508 14.51 -12.28 -29.10
CA ILE A 508 13.27 -12.41 -28.32
C ILE A 508 13.58 -12.47 -26.81
N VAL A 509 14.68 -13.12 -26.45
CA VAL A 509 15.17 -13.22 -25.08
C VAL A 509 15.46 -11.83 -24.51
N GLY A 510 16.28 -11.02 -25.19
CA GLY A 510 16.62 -9.67 -24.75
C GLY A 510 15.43 -8.70 -24.75
N ALA A 511 14.49 -8.88 -25.67
CA ALA A 511 13.25 -8.09 -25.71
C ALA A 511 12.33 -8.39 -24.53
N LEU A 512 12.12 -9.67 -24.19
CA LEU A 512 11.30 -10.08 -23.05
C LEU A 512 11.96 -9.72 -21.71
N ASP A 513 13.28 -9.87 -21.59
CA ASP A 513 14.03 -9.45 -20.39
C ASP A 513 13.78 -7.96 -20.10
N TYR A 514 13.92 -7.10 -21.13
CA TYR A 514 13.68 -5.66 -21.02
C TYR A 514 12.23 -5.34 -20.61
N LEU A 515 11.23 -5.94 -21.28
CA LEU A 515 9.81 -5.68 -20.96
C LEU A 515 9.43 -6.21 -19.56
N ASN A 516 9.97 -7.35 -19.15
CA ASN A 516 9.73 -7.92 -17.84
C ASN A 516 10.36 -7.09 -16.72
N GLU A 517 11.55 -6.52 -16.93
CA GLU A 517 12.19 -5.59 -16.00
C GLU A 517 11.34 -4.33 -15.83
N TYR A 518 10.84 -3.76 -16.92
CA TYR A 518 9.92 -2.64 -16.87
C TYR A 518 8.63 -2.99 -16.11
N ILE A 519 7.98 -4.11 -16.43
CA ILE A 519 6.76 -4.56 -15.72
C ILE A 519 7.01 -4.73 -14.21
N GLN A 520 8.19 -5.19 -13.82
CA GLN A 520 8.58 -5.33 -12.42
C GLN A 520 8.76 -4.00 -11.71
N SER A 521 9.34 -2.99 -12.37
CA SER A 521 9.48 -1.64 -11.78
C SER A 521 8.13 -1.00 -11.41
N LEU A 522 7.04 -1.38 -12.09
CA LEU A 522 5.68 -0.93 -11.78
C LEU A 522 5.14 -1.49 -10.46
N LYS A 523 5.75 -2.54 -9.92
CA LYS A 523 5.33 -3.17 -8.65
C LYS A 523 5.45 -2.22 -7.46
N PHE A 524 6.45 -1.34 -7.46
CA PHE A 524 6.57 -0.28 -6.43
C PHE A 524 5.29 0.55 -6.36
N LYS A 525 4.82 1.02 -7.53
CA LYS A 525 3.65 1.86 -7.63
C LYS A 525 2.37 1.12 -7.22
N LEU A 526 2.24 -0.16 -7.60
CA LEU A 526 1.12 -1.01 -7.12
C LEU A 526 1.12 -1.15 -5.59
N ARG A 527 2.30 -1.28 -4.96
CA ARG A 527 2.41 -1.35 -3.49
C ARG A 527 2.00 -0.06 -2.80
N CYS A 528 2.49 1.08 -3.29
CA CYS A 528 2.08 2.38 -2.76
C CYS A 528 0.55 2.57 -2.82
N ILE A 529 -0.05 2.15 -3.93
CA ILE A 529 -1.50 2.16 -4.15
C ILE A 529 -2.23 1.32 -3.10
N ARG A 530 -1.79 0.06 -2.86
CA ARG A 530 -2.46 -0.86 -1.94
C ARG A 530 -2.38 -0.40 -0.49
N MET A 531 -1.19 0.04 -0.05
CA MET A 531 -0.97 0.55 1.30
C MET A 531 -1.91 1.72 1.61
N LYS A 532 -2.10 2.65 0.67
CA LYS A 532 -2.97 3.82 0.82
C LYS A 532 -4.46 3.47 0.94
N LEU A 533 -4.90 2.43 0.24
CA LEU A 533 -6.26 1.91 0.33
C LEU A 533 -6.53 1.08 1.61
N ASN A 534 -5.54 0.98 2.51
CA ASN A 534 -5.60 0.14 3.71
C ASN A 534 -6.00 -1.31 3.41
N LEU A 535 -5.59 -1.81 2.24
CA LEU A 535 -5.86 -3.17 1.80
C LEU A 535 -4.85 -4.11 2.47
N ASP A 536 -5.28 -4.68 3.59
CA ASP A 536 -4.51 -5.61 4.42
C ASP A 536 -4.28 -6.94 3.69
N VAL A 537 -3.26 -7.05 2.82
CA VAL A 537 -2.89 -8.35 2.27
C VAL A 537 -1.47 -8.39 1.70
N ASP A 538 -0.69 -9.35 2.20
CA ASP A 538 0.53 -9.87 1.58
C ASP A 538 0.25 -10.23 0.11
N ILE A 539 0.79 -9.43 -0.82
CA ILE A 539 0.71 -9.64 -2.29
C ILE A 539 1.21 -11.05 -2.67
N ASP A 540 2.05 -11.66 -1.84
CA ASP A 540 2.59 -12.99 -2.09
C ASP A 540 1.64 -14.13 -1.67
N SER A 541 0.55 -13.85 -0.95
CA SER A 541 -0.37 -14.84 -0.36
C SER A 541 -1.70 -15.04 -1.10
N ILE A 542 -2.03 -14.21 -2.09
CA ILE A 542 -3.38 -14.17 -2.68
C ILE A 542 -3.47 -15.04 -3.93
N SER A 543 -4.33 -16.06 -3.89
CA SER A 543 -4.66 -16.93 -5.02
C SER A 543 -5.74 -16.38 -5.95
N ASN A 544 -6.39 -15.26 -5.61
CA ASN A 544 -7.40 -14.58 -6.41
C ASN A 544 -6.95 -13.13 -6.68
N THR A 545 -6.32 -12.89 -7.84
CA THR A 545 -5.87 -11.55 -8.25
C THR A 545 -7.02 -10.54 -8.24
N SER A 546 -6.91 -9.50 -7.42
CA SER A 546 -7.74 -8.30 -7.55
C SER A 546 -7.33 -7.54 -8.82
N MET A 547 -8.23 -6.71 -9.37
CA MET A 547 -7.89 -5.76 -10.44
C MET A 547 -6.66 -4.90 -10.08
N LEU A 548 -6.45 -4.63 -8.79
CA LEU A 548 -5.32 -3.87 -8.24
C LEU A 548 -3.97 -4.60 -8.30
N ASP A 549 -3.94 -5.89 -8.68
CA ASP A 549 -2.73 -6.72 -8.69
C ASP A 549 -2.06 -6.81 -10.06
N THR A 550 -2.66 -6.20 -11.10
CA THR A 550 -2.12 -6.26 -12.45
C THR A 550 -1.41 -4.96 -12.84
N PRO A 551 -0.21 -5.00 -13.47
CA PRO A 551 0.47 -3.80 -14.00
C PRO A 551 -0.40 -2.94 -14.92
N LEU A 552 -1.26 -3.62 -15.67
CA LEU A 552 -2.18 -3.05 -16.64
C LEU A 552 -3.14 -2.03 -16.00
N TYR A 553 -3.50 -2.24 -14.73
CA TYR A 553 -4.33 -1.32 -13.97
C TYR A 553 -3.75 0.09 -13.82
N ILE A 554 -2.42 0.22 -13.65
CA ILE A 554 -1.75 1.53 -13.59
C ILE A 554 -1.96 2.26 -14.91
N PHE A 555 -1.72 1.61 -16.05
CA PHE A 555 -1.89 2.25 -17.36
C PHE A 555 -3.34 2.66 -17.59
N TYR A 556 -4.30 1.81 -17.21
CA TYR A 556 -5.72 2.12 -17.36
C TYR A 556 -6.18 3.30 -16.53
N ALA A 557 -5.77 3.38 -15.27
CA ALA A 557 -6.16 4.47 -14.39
C ALA A 557 -5.77 5.83 -15.01
N TYR A 558 -4.58 5.91 -15.59
CA TYR A 558 -4.11 7.13 -16.25
C TYR A 558 -4.69 7.32 -17.66
N LEU A 559 -4.87 6.28 -18.48
CA LEU A 559 -5.56 6.39 -19.77
C LEU A 559 -6.99 6.94 -19.60
N ASN A 560 -7.71 6.46 -18.60
CA ASN A 560 -9.04 6.97 -18.29
C ASN A 560 -8.99 8.44 -17.88
N LEU A 561 -8.02 8.81 -17.03
CA LEU A 561 -7.82 10.19 -16.58
C LEU A 561 -7.62 11.16 -17.74
N PHE A 562 -6.79 10.80 -18.73
CA PHE A 562 -6.39 11.71 -19.81
C PHE A 562 -7.31 11.71 -21.04
N TYR A 563 -8.01 10.60 -21.29
CA TYR A 563 -8.72 10.40 -22.57
C TYR A 563 -10.21 10.09 -22.46
N GLU A 564 -10.67 9.47 -21.36
CA GLU A 564 -12.06 8.96 -21.26
C GLU A 564 -12.87 9.58 -20.11
N TYR A 565 -12.27 10.54 -19.39
CA TYR A 565 -12.84 11.43 -18.38
C TYR A 565 -14.22 11.02 -17.82
N GLY A 566 -14.25 9.96 -17.00
CA GLY A 566 -15.46 9.54 -16.29
C GLY A 566 -16.15 8.26 -16.81
N LYS A 567 -15.64 7.60 -17.86
CA LYS A 567 -16.15 6.27 -18.28
C LYS A 567 -15.82 5.12 -17.31
N PHE A 568 -15.00 5.36 -16.28
CA PHE A 568 -14.61 4.33 -15.30
C PHE A 568 -15.79 3.81 -14.45
N SER A 569 -16.88 4.57 -14.31
CA SER A 569 -18.10 4.12 -13.60
C SER A 569 -18.90 3.06 -14.35
N ASP A 570 -18.51 2.70 -15.57
CA ASP A 570 -19.20 1.67 -16.33
C ASP A 570 -18.96 0.29 -15.69
N ASP A 571 -20.00 -0.36 -15.19
CA ASP A 571 -19.90 -1.72 -14.64
C ASP A 571 -19.54 -2.75 -15.72
N LYS A 572 -19.70 -2.44 -17.01
CA LYS A 572 -19.17 -3.26 -18.12
C LYS A 572 -17.63 -3.23 -18.14
N PHE A 573 -17.03 -2.09 -17.81
CA PHE A 573 -15.57 -1.87 -17.87
C PHE A 573 -14.81 -2.66 -16.78
N LYS A 574 -15.34 -2.71 -15.54
CA LYS A 574 -14.68 -3.45 -14.43
C LYS A 574 -14.50 -4.95 -14.69
N GLN A 575 -15.23 -5.46 -15.69
CA GLN A 575 -15.28 -6.87 -16.02
C GLN A 575 -14.42 -7.20 -17.27
N ASP A 576 -13.93 -6.19 -18.01
CA ASP A 576 -13.18 -6.35 -19.27
C ASP A 576 -11.99 -5.37 -19.40
N MET A 577 -10.91 -5.65 -18.70
CA MET A 577 -9.68 -4.86 -18.82
C MET A 577 -9.07 -4.96 -20.24
N VAL A 578 -8.91 -6.16 -20.78
CA VAL A 578 -8.27 -6.39 -22.09
C VAL A 578 -9.00 -5.64 -23.20
N GLY A 579 -10.34 -5.66 -23.20
CA GLY A 579 -11.17 -4.89 -24.11
C GLY A 579 -10.83 -3.41 -24.12
N TYR A 580 -10.52 -2.82 -22.97
CA TYR A 580 -10.14 -1.40 -22.90
C TYR A 580 -8.73 -1.11 -23.43
N VAL A 581 -7.75 -2.02 -23.30
CA VAL A 581 -6.46 -1.85 -24.04
C VAL A 581 -6.76 -1.80 -25.53
N ILE A 582 -7.56 -2.74 -26.01
CA ILE A 582 -7.93 -2.85 -27.43
C ILE A 582 -8.61 -1.56 -27.91
N GLU A 583 -9.56 -1.02 -27.16
CA GLU A 583 -10.23 0.23 -27.51
C GLU A 583 -9.28 1.44 -27.53
N ASN A 584 -8.24 1.47 -26.69
CA ASN A 584 -7.24 2.55 -26.70
C ASN A 584 -6.16 2.37 -27.76
N LEU A 585 -5.99 1.17 -28.31
CA LEU A 585 -5.22 0.98 -29.54
C LEU A 585 -5.93 1.56 -30.76
N GLY A 586 -7.26 1.69 -30.71
CA GLY A 586 -8.05 2.40 -31.72
C GLY A 586 -7.72 1.92 -33.14
N LYS A 587 -7.41 2.86 -34.04
CA LYS A 587 -7.01 2.60 -35.43
C LYS A 587 -5.83 1.65 -35.62
N ASN A 588 -4.96 1.49 -34.61
CA ASN A 588 -3.81 0.57 -34.73
C ASN A 588 -4.26 -0.90 -34.76
N ILE A 589 -5.40 -1.24 -34.15
CA ILE A 589 -5.92 -2.61 -34.08
C ILE A 589 -7.22 -2.82 -34.84
N ASP A 590 -8.09 -1.80 -34.90
CA ASP A 590 -9.31 -1.80 -35.70
C ASP A 590 -9.28 -0.63 -36.69
N LYS A 591 -9.03 -0.93 -37.97
CA LYS A 591 -8.98 0.08 -39.04
C LYS A 591 -10.30 0.85 -39.23
N ASN A 592 -11.42 0.28 -38.77
CA ASN A 592 -12.73 0.91 -38.85
C ASN A 592 -13.06 1.77 -37.61
N SER A 593 -12.19 1.78 -36.60
CA SER A 593 -12.34 2.65 -35.44
C SER A 593 -12.02 4.09 -35.82
N ASP A 594 -12.89 5.05 -35.44
CA ASP A 594 -12.60 6.47 -35.60
C ASP A 594 -11.63 7.01 -34.52
N LYS A 595 -11.36 6.22 -33.48
CA LYS A 595 -10.54 6.60 -32.33
C LYS A 595 -9.04 6.45 -32.63
N GLU A 596 -8.26 7.49 -32.38
CA GLU A 596 -6.80 7.43 -32.46
C GLU A 596 -6.21 6.59 -31.32
N ALA A 597 -5.01 6.05 -31.56
CA ALA A 597 -4.31 5.27 -30.55
C ALA A 597 -3.80 6.18 -29.43
N HIS A 598 -4.13 5.85 -28.19
CA HIS A 598 -3.66 6.56 -27.00
C HIS A 598 -2.50 5.76 -26.40
N LEU A 599 -1.28 6.08 -26.79
CA LEU A 599 -0.09 5.31 -26.43
C LEU A 599 0.69 5.96 -25.28
N VAL A 600 1.58 5.16 -24.70
CA VAL A 600 2.51 5.59 -23.65
C VAL A 600 3.94 5.27 -24.05
N LYS A 601 4.83 6.21 -23.77
CA LYS A 601 6.28 6.03 -23.84
C LYS A 601 6.80 5.53 -22.49
N ILE A 602 7.54 4.42 -22.50
CA ILE A 602 8.24 3.89 -21.32
C ILE A 602 9.38 4.85 -20.93
N LEU A 603 9.50 5.16 -19.63
CA LEU A 603 10.71 5.74 -19.05
C LEU A 603 11.48 4.63 -18.33
N ASP A 604 12.55 4.14 -18.96
CA ASP A 604 13.43 3.12 -18.37
C ASP A 604 14.64 3.75 -17.66
N ALA A 605 15.54 2.91 -17.14
CA ALA A 605 16.75 3.36 -16.46
C ALA A 605 17.61 4.29 -17.34
N GLU A 606 17.74 3.98 -18.64
CA GLU A 606 18.58 4.74 -19.55
C GLU A 606 17.97 6.11 -19.88
N ASP A 607 16.65 6.17 -20.05
CA ASP A 607 15.94 7.45 -20.23
C ASP A 607 16.09 8.34 -18.99
N ILE A 608 15.89 7.77 -17.81
CA ILE A 608 15.93 8.52 -16.55
C ILE A 608 17.35 9.04 -16.25
N GLU A 609 18.38 8.26 -16.55
CA GLU A 609 19.78 8.71 -16.43
C GLU A 609 20.12 9.86 -17.39
N LYS A 610 19.47 9.93 -18.56
CA LYS A 610 19.64 11.02 -19.53
C LYS A 610 18.84 12.28 -19.19
N LEU A 611 17.92 12.24 -18.22
CA LEU A 611 17.11 13.40 -17.86
C LEU A 611 17.98 14.51 -17.27
N ASN A 612 17.82 15.71 -17.82
CA ASN A 612 18.42 16.92 -17.29
C ASN A 612 17.34 17.80 -16.64
N ALA A 613 17.48 18.05 -15.34
CA ALA A 613 16.49 18.81 -14.57
C ALA A 613 16.29 20.25 -15.08
N GLU A 614 17.35 20.94 -15.50
CA GLU A 614 17.26 22.30 -16.03
C GLU A 614 16.47 22.33 -17.34
N GLN A 615 16.76 21.37 -18.23
CA GLN A 615 16.02 21.22 -19.48
C GLN A 615 14.55 20.93 -19.23
N VAL A 616 14.22 20.00 -18.34
CA VAL A 616 12.82 19.69 -17.97
C VAL A 616 12.08 20.93 -17.47
N VAL A 617 12.68 21.71 -16.56
CA VAL A 617 12.06 22.93 -16.04
C VAL A 617 11.89 23.98 -17.15
N SER A 618 12.90 24.15 -18.00
CA SER A 618 12.84 25.12 -19.11
C SER A 618 11.76 24.77 -20.14
N SER A 619 11.64 23.48 -20.50
CA SER A 619 10.59 22.97 -21.40
C SER A 619 9.21 23.16 -20.80
N ALA A 620 9.04 22.87 -19.50
CA ALA A 620 7.77 23.07 -18.80
C ALA A 620 7.34 24.54 -18.75
N ARG A 621 8.29 25.47 -18.55
CA ARG A 621 8.03 26.91 -18.63
C ARG A 621 7.66 27.36 -20.05
N ALA A 622 8.25 26.72 -21.07
CA ALA A 622 7.90 26.92 -22.47
C ALA A 622 6.57 26.25 -22.90
N GLY A 623 5.90 25.52 -21.99
CA GLY A 623 4.59 24.92 -22.21
C GLY A 623 4.58 23.40 -22.42
N ASP A 624 5.75 22.76 -22.55
CA ASP A 624 5.87 21.30 -22.65
C ASP A 624 6.06 20.68 -21.25
N ILE A 625 4.94 20.33 -20.62
CA ILE A 625 4.87 19.94 -19.21
C ILE A 625 4.86 18.42 -18.98
N ASP A 626 4.85 17.60 -20.02
CA ASP A 626 4.55 16.17 -19.91
C ASP A 626 5.60 15.40 -19.09
N MET A 627 6.88 15.69 -19.34
CA MET A 627 7.98 15.09 -18.57
C MET A 627 7.97 15.57 -17.11
N LEU A 628 7.65 16.85 -16.87
CA LEU A 628 7.54 17.39 -15.51
C LEU A 628 6.40 16.72 -14.74
N VAL A 629 5.25 16.48 -15.40
CA VAL A 629 4.12 15.74 -14.84
C VAL A 629 4.57 14.34 -14.41
N ALA A 630 5.26 13.61 -15.29
CA ALA A 630 5.75 12.26 -14.99
C ALA A 630 6.72 12.25 -13.79
N ILE A 631 7.66 13.20 -13.73
CA ILE A 631 8.62 13.34 -12.62
C ILE A 631 7.92 13.70 -11.30
N CYS A 632 7.00 14.67 -11.31
CA CYS A 632 6.26 15.05 -10.11
C CYS A 632 5.37 13.91 -9.59
N ALA A 633 4.82 13.11 -10.48
CA ALA A 633 3.97 11.95 -10.18
C ALA A 633 4.75 10.64 -9.95
N LEU A 634 6.09 10.67 -10.01
CA LEU A 634 6.94 9.47 -9.94
C LEU A 634 6.48 8.35 -10.89
N ASN A 635 6.09 8.72 -12.12
CA ASN A 635 5.66 7.80 -13.15
C ASN A 635 6.85 7.29 -13.98
N LEU A 636 6.80 6.01 -14.36
CA LEU A 636 7.76 5.36 -15.25
C LEU A 636 7.27 5.34 -16.71
N PHE A 637 6.44 6.32 -17.08
CA PHE A 637 5.94 6.51 -18.45
C PHE A 637 5.41 7.93 -18.66
N VAL A 638 5.32 8.33 -19.94
CA VAL A 638 4.72 9.58 -20.42
C VAL A 638 3.67 9.25 -21.48
N PHE A 639 2.66 10.10 -21.67
CA PHE A 639 1.63 9.95 -22.69
C PHE A 639 2.01 10.65 -24.00
N ASP A 640 1.56 10.11 -25.13
CA ASP A 640 1.74 10.74 -26.45
C ASP A 640 0.94 12.05 -26.59
N LYS A 641 -0.26 12.09 -26.00
CA LYS A 641 -1.06 13.32 -25.96
C LYS A 641 -0.39 14.31 -25.02
N LYS A 642 0.03 15.44 -25.61
CA LYS A 642 0.54 16.57 -24.85
C LYS A 642 -0.53 17.13 -23.92
N ILE A 643 -0.17 17.35 -22.67
CA ILE A 643 -1.04 17.96 -21.68
C ILE A 643 -0.92 19.47 -21.85
N GLU A 644 -2.00 20.12 -22.28
CA GLU A 644 -2.05 21.58 -22.31
C GLU A 644 -2.00 22.14 -20.89
N LYS A 645 -1.16 23.16 -20.66
CA LYS A 645 -0.97 23.78 -19.34
C LYS A 645 -2.29 24.27 -18.73
N ASP A 646 -3.19 24.81 -19.54
CA ASP A 646 -4.50 25.32 -19.11
C ASP A 646 -5.50 24.21 -18.78
N GLU A 647 -5.27 22.99 -19.29
CA GLU A 647 -6.06 21.80 -18.98
C GLU A 647 -5.52 21.00 -17.79
N LEU A 648 -4.33 21.34 -17.27
CA LEU A 648 -3.73 20.68 -16.11
C LEU A 648 -4.70 20.65 -14.91
N GLY A 649 -5.46 21.72 -14.73
CA GLY A 649 -6.48 21.83 -13.70
C GLY A 649 -7.65 20.87 -13.89
N LYS A 650 -7.93 20.43 -15.13
CA LYS A 650 -8.87 19.32 -15.37
C LYS A 650 -8.24 18.06 -14.78
N TYR A 651 -7.15 17.58 -15.39
CA TYR A 651 -6.55 16.28 -15.07
C TYR A 651 -6.13 16.11 -13.60
N PHE A 652 -5.72 17.19 -12.93
CA PHE A 652 -5.20 17.14 -11.56
C PHE A 652 -5.99 18.00 -10.55
N ALA A 653 -7.22 18.44 -10.86
CA ALA A 653 -8.07 19.22 -9.94
C ALA A 653 -8.21 18.57 -8.55
N TYR A 654 -8.26 17.24 -8.53
CA TYR A 654 -8.42 16.44 -7.32
C TYR A 654 -7.06 16.12 -6.67
N ASN A 655 -5.95 16.04 -7.42
CA ASN A 655 -4.59 15.96 -6.89
C ASN A 655 -4.02 17.36 -6.68
N LYS A 656 -4.56 18.05 -5.69
CA LYS A 656 -4.16 19.44 -5.39
C LYS A 656 -2.66 19.56 -5.16
N ASN A 657 -1.98 18.54 -4.64
CA ASN A 657 -0.53 18.61 -4.37
C ASN A 657 0.31 18.54 -5.66
N ILE A 658 0.06 17.57 -6.55
CA ILE A 658 0.76 17.48 -7.84
C ILE A 658 0.43 18.69 -8.71
N TYR A 659 -0.85 19.06 -8.82
CA TYR A 659 -1.29 20.26 -9.54
C TYR A 659 -0.58 21.53 -9.05
N LYS A 660 -0.58 21.77 -7.73
CA LYS A 660 0.11 22.93 -7.13
C LYS A 660 1.62 22.89 -7.39
N SER A 661 2.23 21.71 -7.36
CA SER A 661 3.67 21.55 -7.59
C SER A 661 4.03 21.91 -9.03
N ILE A 662 3.33 21.32 -10.00
CA ILE A 662 3.57 21.59 -11.43
C ILE A 662 3.31 23.06 -11.75
N THR A 663 2.17 23.62 -11.32
CA THR A 663 1.85 25.05 -11.53
C THR A 663 2.88 25.99 -10.91
N THR A 664 3.42 25.64 -9.74
CA THR A 664 4.49 26.43 -9.09
C THR A 664 5.81 26.33 -9.86
N LEU A 665 6.20 25.14 -10.32
CA LEU A 665 7.45 24.95 -11.07
C LEU A 665 7.42 25.60 -12.46
N CYS A 666 6.21 25.71 -13.06
CA CYS A 666 5.96 26.40 -14.31
C CYS A 666 5.79 27.93 -14.17
N ASP A 667 5.81 28.48 -12.95
CA ASP A 667 5.72 29.92 -12.70
C ASP A 667 7.11 30.55 -12.84
N GLU A 668 7.25 31.52 -13.74
CA GLU A 668 8.52 32.21 -14.00
C GLU A 668 9.00 33.01 -12.79
N LYS A 669 8.11 33.37 -11.87
CA LYS A 669 8.45 34.07 -10.63
C LYS A 669 9.21 33.19 -9.64
N VAL A 670 9.14 31.87 -9.78
CA VAL A 670 9.91 30.95 -8.93
C VAL A 670 11.34 30.88 -9.44
N ASP A 671 12.31 30.98 -8.53
CA ASP A 671 13.73 30.87 -8.87
C ASP A 671 14.00 29.54 -9.62
N ILE A 672 14.64 29.66 -10.79
CA ILE A 672 14.86 28.51 -11.68
C ILE A 672 15.80 27.47 -11.07
N LYS A 673 16.76 27.88 -10.23
CA LYS A 673 17.67 26.96 -9.53
C LYS A 673 16.89 26.18 -8.48
N LEU A 674 15.99 26.83 -7.72
CA LEU A 674 15.13 26.14 -6.76
C LEU A 674 14.22 25.11 -7.43
N ALA A 675 13.59 25.49 -8.55
CA ALA A 675 12.76 24.58 -9.34
C ALA A 675 13.58 23.39 -9.88
N THR A 676 14.78 23.67 -10.41
CA THR A 676 15.71 22.65 -10.92
C THR A 676 16.13 21.68 -9.82
N THR A 677 16.47 22.17 -8.62
CA THR A 677 16.86 21.31 -7.49
C THR A 677 15.73 20.37 -7.09
N TYR A 678 14.48 20.84 -7.02
CA TYR A 678 13.33 19.97 -6.75
C TYR A 678 13.19 18.87 -7.82
N VAL A 679 13.25 19.25 -9.10
CA VAL A 679 13.13 18.27 -10.21
C VAL A 679 14.28 17.27 -10.18
N LYS A 680 15.51 17.72 -9.87
CA LYS A 680 16.67 16.84 -9.70
C LYS A 680 16.45 15.81 -8.60
N ASP A 681 15.95 16.23 -7.43
CA ASP A 681 15.65 15.31 -6.32
C ASP A 681 14.60 14.28 -6.72
N ARG A 682 13.57 14.70 -7.46
CA ARG A 682 12.52 13.78 -7.96
C ARG A 682 13.07 12.79 -8.99
N ILE A 683 13.99 13.21 -9.86
CA ILE A 683 14.70 12.31 -10.78
C ILE A 683 15.52 11.29 -9.99
N GLU A 684 16.24 11.70 -8.94
CA GLU A 684 17.01 10.77 -8.11
C GLU A 684 16.12 9.75 -7.39
N ILE A 685 14.94 10.16 -6.90
CA ILE A 685 13.93 9.22 -6.35
C ILE A 685 13.50 8.20 -7.42
N LEU A 686 13.25 8.66 -8.65
CA LEU A 686 12.88 7.77 -9.76
C LEU A 686 13.98 6.75 -10.09
N LYS A 687 15.26 7.18 -10.10
CA LYS A 687 16.41 6.29 -10.27
C LYS A 687 16.45 5.22 -9.19
N SER A 688 16.28 5.63 -7.92
CA SER A 688 16.20 4.69 -6.80
C SER A 688 15.05 3.70 -6.97
N ILE A 689 13.86 4.15 -7.40
CA ILE A 689 12.69 3.28 -7.63
C ILE A 689 12.95 2.24 -8.72
N ILE A 690 13.54 2.63 -9.85
CA ILE A 690 13.90 1.70 -10.93
C ILE A 690 14.95 0.70 -10.46
N ASN A 691 15.91 1.13 -9.66
CA ASN A 691 16.98 0.28 -9.15
C ASN A 691 16.53 -0.70 -8.05
N LEU A 692 15.33 -0.51 -7.48
CA LEU A 692 14.76 -1.48 -6.54
C LEU A 692 14.47 -2.79 -7.27
N ARG A 693 15.25 -3.82 -6.95
CA ARG A 693 15.06 -5.16 -7.52
C ARG A 693 13.90 -5.86 -6.81
N TYR A 694 13.38 -6.92 -7.43
CA TYR A 694 12.31 -7.73 -6.84
C TYR A 694 12.62 -8.24 -5.42
N THR A 695 13.87 -8.68 -5.18
CA THR A 695 14.32 -9.12 -3.85
C THR A 695 14.29 -8.01 -2.82
N ASP A 696 14.50 -6.76 -3.26
CA ASP A 696 14.52 -5.60 -2.38
C ASP A 696 13.10 -5.08 -2.13
N TYR A 697 12.18 -5.23 -3.10
CA TYR A 697 10.76 -5.05 -2.84
C TYR A 697 10.26 -6.00 -1.74
N LYS A 698 10.67 -7.28 -1.71
CA LYS A 698 10.27 -8.19 -0.61
C LYS A 698 10.78 -7.75 0.78
N LYS A 699 11.87 -7.00 0.83
CA LYS A 699 12.43 -6.47 2.06
C LYS A 699 11.83 -5.11 2.45
N LEU A 700 10.95 -4.54 1.62
CA LEU A 700 10.24 -3.31 2.00
C LEU A 700 9.52 -3.57 3.32
N GLU A 701 9.90 -2.85 4.39
CA GLU A 701 9.14 -2.86 5.62
C GLU A 701 7.86 -2.08 5.39
N GLU A 702 6.73 -2.76 5.58
CA GLU A 702 5.39 -2.20 5.40
C GLU A 702 4.61 -2.32 6.71
N ASN A 703 3.94 -1.24 7.08
CA ASN A 703 2.88 -1.26 8.08
C ASN A 703 1.78 -0.25 7.70
N GLU A 704 0.76 -0.14 8.54
CA GLU A 704 -0.38 0.77 8.33
C GLU A 704 0.01 2.25 8.12
N ASN A 705 1.22 2.65 8.50
CA ASN A 705 1.69 4.04 8.49
C ASN A 705 2.86 4.31 7.52
N PHE A 706 3.59 3.31 7.03
CA PHE A 706 4.72 3.55 6.13
C PHE A 706 5.13 2.34 5.26
N LEU A 707 5.83 2.66 4.17
CA LEU A 707 6.56 1.73 3.29
C LEU A 707 8.03 2.16 3.21
N ALA A 708 8.99 1.30 3.57
CA ALA A 708 10.41 1.65 3.64
C ALA A 708 11.31 0.64 2.91
N SER A 709 12.23 1.11 2.05
CA SER A 709 13.15 0.28 1.23
C SER A 709 14.25 -0.43 2.01
N VAL A 710 14.35 -0.19 3.31
CA VAL A 710 15.35 -0.71 4.23
C VAL A 710 14.70 -0.93 5.58
N SER A 711 15.21 -1.90 6.34
CA SER A 711 14.69 -2.19 7.67
C SER A 711 14.89 -0.99 8.60
N SER A 712 13.96 -0.75 9.53
CA SER A 712 14.06 0.33 10.52
C SER A 712 15.37 0.34 11.31
N SER A 713 16.02 -0.83 11.50
CA SER A 713 17.34 -0.95 12.11
C SER A 713 18.51 -0.60 11.17
N ASP A 714 18.36 -0.81 9.87
CA ASP A 714 19.43 -0.66 8.86
C ASP A 714 19.36 0.68 8.08
N VAL A 715 18.26 1.45 8.17
CA VAL A 715 18.15 2.75 7.46
C VAL A 715 19.29 3.70 7.82
N SER A 716 19.74 3.66 9.08
CA SER A 716 20.83 4.50 9.56
C SER A 716 22.18 4.20 8.91
N SER A 717 22.43 2.95 8.51
CA SER A 717 23.69 2.49 7.93
C SER A 717 23.67 2.40 6.40
N SER A 718 22.50 2.48 5.77
CA SER A 718 22.38 2.47 4.31
C SER A 718 22.79 3.81 3.69
N ASP A 719 23.54 3.74 2.59
CA ASP A 719 23.85 4.88 1.72
C ASP A 719 22.64 5.28 0.86
N GLU A 720 21.60 4.45 0.75
CA GLU A 720 20.38 4.79 0.02
C GLU A 720 19.13 4.25 0.72
N ALA A 721 18.10 5.08 0.88
CA ALA A 721 16.84 4.70 1.50
C ALA A 721 15.67 5.53 0.97
N ILE A 722 14.54 4.88 0.69
CA ILE A 722 13.26 5.52 0.41
C ILE A 722 12.28 5.10 1.50
N VAL A 723 11.68 6.07 2.17
CA VAL A 723 10.58 5.87 3.12
C VAL A 723 9.39 6.69 2.67
N ILE A 724 8.23 6.06 2.54
CA ILE A 724 6.97 6.70 2.24
C ILE A 724 6.10 6.59 3.48
N ALA A 725 5.87 7.71 4.17
CA ALA A 725 4.96 7.76 5.29
C ALA A 725 3.56 8.15 4.83
N HIS A 726 2.57 7.39 5.27
CA HIS A 726 1.18 7.54 4.87
C HIS A 726 0.35 8.20 5.98
N LYS A 727 -0.65 8.98 5.57
CA LYS A 727 -1.73 9.44 6.44
C LYS A 727 -2.94 8.55 6.17
N PRO A 728 -3.34 7.63 7.07
CA PRO A 728 -4.41 6.68 6.82
C PRO A 728 -5.67 7.41 6.31
N SER A 729 -6.22 6.91 5.20
CA SER A 729 -7.47 7.42 4.67
C SER A 729 -8.61 7.21 5.69
N THR A 730 -9.59 8.12 5.71
CA THR A 730 -10.76 8.01 6.59
C THR A 730 -11.75 6.92 6.16
N LEU A 731 -11.40 6.10 5.15
CA LEU A 731 -12.23 5.05 4.59
C LEU A 731 -12.05 3.76 5.41
N SER A 732 -13.14 3.17 5.88
CA SER A 732 -13.09 1.98 6.72
C SER A 732 -12.82 0.72 5.88
N ASN A 733 -12.07 -0.25 6.45
CA ASN A 733 -11.77 -1.54 5.82
C ASN A 733 -13.03 -2.32 5.39
N ASN A 734 -14.18 -2.05 5.99
CA ASN A 734 -15.45 -2.72 5.67
C ASN A 734 -16.09 -2.19 4.38
N ASP A 735 -15.75 -0.99 3.93
CA ASP A 735 -16.30 -0.40 2.71
C ASP A 735 -15.55 -0.90 1.46
N VAL A 736 -14.23 -1.07 1.56
CA VAL A 736 -13.34 -1.47 0.44
C VAL A 736 -13.39 -2.98 0.17
N ALA A 737 -13.42 -3.81 1.22
CA ALA A 737 -13.33 -5.27 1.06
C ALA A 737 -14.62 -5.94 0.56
N ARG A 738 -15.78 -5.24 0.59
CA ARG A 738 -17.08 -5.88 0.40
C ARG A 738 -17.82 -5.50 -0.88
N ASN A 739 -17.33 -4.55 -1.67
CA ASN A 739 -18.09 -4.05 -2.81
C ASN A 739 -17.18 -3.58 -3.96
N ASN A 740 -17.24 -4.29 -5.10
CA ASN A 740 -16.92 -3.79 -6.46
C ASN A 740 -17.71 -2.51 -6.87
N LYS A 741 -18.45 -1.90 -5.93
CA LYS A 741 -19.35 -0.75 -6.09
C LYS A 741 -18.64 0.60 -5.86
N LEU A 742 -17.45 0.63 -5.25
CA LEU A 742 -16.69 1.85 -4.92
C LEU A 742 -15.59 2.25 -5.94
N ALA A 743 -15.33 1.41 -6.95
CA ALA A 743 -14.21 1.59 -7.88
C ALA A 743 -14.20 2.90 -8.71
N THR A 744 -15.26 3.72 -8.74
CA THR A 744 -15.17 5.02 -9.45
C THR A 744 -14.59 6.12 -8.56
N GLU A 745 -14.97 6.15 -7.28
CA GLU A 745 -14.51 7.17 -6.32
C GLU A 745 -13.11 6.82 -5.80
N ASP A 746 -12.84 5.54 -5.56
CA ASP A 746 -11.52 5.04 -5.14
C ASP A 746 -10.43 5.21 -6.20
N ILE A 747 -10.79 5.31 -7.49
CA ILE A 747 -9.84 5.40 -8.61
C ILE A 747 -9.57 6.83 -9.01
N ARG A 748 -10.57 7.70 -8.85
CA ARG A 748 -10.34 9.13 -8.80
C ARG A 748 -9.49 9.48 -7.58
N ALA A 749 -9.66 8.83 -6.42
CA ALA A 749 -8.74 8.93 -5.31
C ALA A 749 -7.33 8.44 -5.74
N LEU A 750 -7.18 7.21 -6.24
CA LEU A 750 -5.90 6.61 -6.64
C LEU A 750 -5.06 7.38 -7.67
N ALA A 751 -5.66 7.82 -8.77
CA ALA A 751 -4.97 8.57 -9.82
C ALA A 751 -4.63 10.00 -9.36
N ASN A 752 -5.31 10.48 -8.32
CA ASN A 752 -5.19 11.83 -7.80
C ASN A 752 -4.57 11.91 -6.41
N GLU A 753 -3.92 10.85 -5.96
CA GLU A 753 -3.44 10.78 -4.59
C GLU A 753 -1.92 10.75 -4.55
N SER A 754 -1.34 11.82 -4.03
CA SER A 754 0.10 11.91 -3.75
C SER A 754 0.53 10.81 -2.77
N PHE A 755 1.77 10.34 -2.89
CA PHE A 755 2.31 9.15 -2.21
C PHE A 755 2.32 9.25 -0.68
N GLY A 756 1.95 10.37 -0.08
CA GLY A 756 2.22 10.70 1.31
C GLY A 756 3.54 11.46 1.42
N ASP A 757 4.06 11.56 2.64
CA ASP A 757 5.35 12.19 2.87
C ASP A 757 6.47 11.25 2.40
N ILE A 758 7.31 11.71 1.48
CA ILE A 758 8.42 10.91 0.93
C ILE A 758 9.73 11.38 1.54
N PHE A 759 10.47 10.47 2.15
CA PHE A 759 11.81 10.69 2.67
C PHE A 759 12.78 9.88 1.82
N HIS A 760 13.73 10.54 1.18
CA HIS A 760 14.73 9.92 0.32
C HIS A 760 16.12 10.31 0.80
N LYS A 761 16.87 9.32 1.29
CA LYS A 761 18.27 9.45 1.65
C LYS A 761 19.10 8.84 0.52
N LYS A 762 20.09 9.58 0.04
CA LYS A 762 21.12 9.07 -0.87
C LYS A 762 22.46 9.72 -0.52
N GLU A 763 23.43 8.90 -0.16
CA GLU A 763 24.72 9.29 0.39
C GLU A 763 24.55 10.33 1.52
N ASN A 764 25.08 11.53 1.33
CA ASN A 764 25.01 12.66 2.26
C ASN A 764 23.84 13.61 1.96
N THR A 765 22.81 13.16 1.25
CA THR A 765 21.62 13.96 0.94
C THR A 765 20.38 13.33 1.56
N LEU A 766 19.55 14.13 2.23
CA LEU A 766 18.20 13.79 2.62
C LEU A 766 17.20 14.76 1.97
N SER A 767 16.35 14.26 1.10
CA SER A 767 15.22 14.98 0.52
C SER A 767 13.91 14.56 1.20
N VAL A 768 13.12 15.53 1.66
CA VAL A 768 11.83 15.31 2.32
C VAL A 768 10.74 16.03 1.54
N SER A 769 9.88 15.27 0.86
CA SER A 769 8.69 15.79 0.17
C SER A 769 7.49 15.73 1.11
N ALA A 770 7.13 16.87 1.71
CA ALA A 770 6.00 17.00 2.63
C ALA A 770 4.73 17.48 1.93
N GLU A 771 3.60 16.89 2.30
CA GLU A 771 2.27 17.27 1.84
C GLU A 771 1.55 18.28 2.75
N ASP A 772 0.34 18.68 2.35
CA ASP A 772 -0.54 19.45 3.22
C ASP A 772 -0.87 18.68 4.51
N LYS A 773 -0.84 19.39 5.63
CA LYS A 773 -1.01 18.93 7.02
C LYS A 773 0.04 17.90 7.48
N SER A 774 1.21 17.87 6.86
CA SER A 774 2.27 16.93 7.25
C SER A 774 2.87 17.28 8.60
N ILE A 775 3.25 16.25 9.35
CA ILE A 775 3.88 16.37 10.66
C ILE A 775 5.23 15.67 10.56
N ILE A 776 6.30 16.45 10.65
CA ILE A 776 7.68 15.96 10.56
C ILE A 776 8.31 16.11 11.93
N ASP A 777 8.76 15.01 12.54
CA ASP A 777 9.48 15.08 13.81
C ASP A 777 11.00 14.96 13.59
N VAL A 778 11.72 16.05 13.88
CA VAL A 778 13.18 16.12 13.74
C VAL A 778 13.88 15.07 14.61
N ALA A 779 13.36 14.79 15.82
CA ALA A 779 13.97 13.81 16.70
C ALA A 779 13.87 12.40 16.10
N VAL A 780 12.71 12.06 15.55
CA VAL A 780 12.47 10.78 14.87
C VAL A 780 13.35 10.65 13.62
N LEU A 781 13.42 11.70 12.79
CA LEU A 781 14.30 11.68 11.62
C LEU A 781 15.78 11.55 12.01
N ASN A 782 16.20 12.20 13.09
CA ASN A 782 17.55 12.06 13.60
C ASN A 782 17.84 10.63 14.08
N ASP A 783 16.87 9.98 14.71
CA ASP A 783 17.02 8.60 15.17
C ASP A 783 17.10 7.62 13.99
N ILE A 784 16.30 7.82 12.94
CA ILE A 784 16.24 6.96 11.75
C ILE A 784 17.43 7.19 10.82
N PHE A 785 17.68 8.43 10.40
CA PHE A 785 18.63 8.76 9.34
C PHE A 785 20.01 9.19 9.85
N LYS A 786 20.17 9.37 11.17
CA LYS A 786 21.40 9.89 11.81
C LYS A 786 21.84 11.21 11.18
N LEU A 787 20.96 12.20 11.28
CA LEU A 787 21.15 13.51 10.68
C LEU A 787 22.42 14.17 11.24
N ASP A 788 23.32 14.57 10.33
CA ASP A 788 24.43 15.46 10.66
C ASP A 788 24.23 16.77 9.90
N SER A 789 23.80 17.83 10.61
CA SER A 789 23.57 19.15 10.04
C SER A 789 24.84 19.82 9.46
N LYS A 790 26.04 19.25 9.67
CA LYS A 790 27.28 19.78 9.10
C LYS A 790 27.73 19.07 7.82
N SER A 791 27.48 17.77 7.70
CA SER A 791 27.98 16.97 6.56
C SER A 791 26.89 16.49 5.62
N MET A 792 25.64 16.40 6.10
CA MET A 792 24.50 15.96 5.31
C MET A 792 23.68 17.15 4.82
N GLU A 793 23.42 17.22 3.52
CA GLU A 793 22.52 18.19 2.92
C GLU A 793 21.07 17.75 3.12
N GLN A 794 20.29 18.55 3.85
CA GLN A 794 18.89 18.27 4.15
C GLN A 794 18.01 19.26 3.40
N ARG A 795 17.09 18.76 2.57
CA ARG A 795 16.15 19.56 1.78
C ARG A 795 14.73 19.16 2.11
N VAL A 796 13.96 20.07 2.70
CA VAL A 796 12.55 19.84 3.04
C VAL A 796 11.68 20.66 2.12
N TYR A 797 10.70 20.02 1.49
CA TYR A 797 9.77 20.65 0.56
C TYR A 797 8.35 20.59 1.11
N LEU A 798 7.60 21.69 1.05
CA LEU A 798 6.15 21.69 1.23
C LEU A 798 5.50 21.82 -0.16
N GLY A 799 5.00 20.70 -0.70
CA GLY A 799 4.72 20.57 -2.14
C GLY A 799 6.02 20.63 -2.95
N SER A 800 6.19 21.67 -3.76
CA SER A 800 7.45 21.94 -4.50
C SER A 800 8.27 23.10 -3.92
N MET A 801 7.84 23.70 -2.80
CA MET A 801 8.53 24.85 -2.20
C MET A 801 9.60 24.37 -1.22
N LEU A 802 10.87 24.70 -1.51
CA LEU A 802 11.98 24.42 -0.60
C LEU A 802 11.88 25.28 0.66
N LEU A 803 11.97 24.65 1.83
CA LEU A 803 12.05 25.29 3.13
C LEU A 803 13.54 25.52 3.42
N ASN A 804 14.02 26.74 3.25
CA ASN A 804 15.43 27.07 3.40
C ASN A 804 15.67 28.14 4.47
N THR A 805 15.42 29.41 4.16
CA THR A 805 15.73 30.55 5.02
C THR A 805 14.51 31.43 5.19
N ALA A 806 14.41 32.12 6.32
CA ALA A 806 13.47 33.22 6.50
C ALA A 806 13.95 34.15 7.61
N THR A 807 13.50 35.40 7.59
CA THR A 807 13.87 36.43 8.56
C THR A 807 12.70 36.72 9.49
N GLU A 808 12.97 36.79 10.79
CA GLU A 808 11.97 37.15 11.80
C GLU A 808 11.46 38.57 11.53
N GLN A 809 10.15 38.75 11.61
CA GLN A 809 9.51 40.04 11.44
C GLN A 809 9.63 40.84 12.74
N SER A 810 10.10 42.08 12.66
CA SER A 810 10.35 42.93 13.84
C SER A 810 9.14 43.04 14.76
N ASP A 811 7.96 43.16 14.16
CA ASP A 811 6.70 43.45 14.84
C ASP A 811 5.97 42.19 15.34
N TYR A 812 6.44 41.01 14.92
CA TYR A 812 5.83 39.72 15.24
C TYR A 812 6.93 38.73 15.69
N PRO A 813 7.27 38.69 16.99
CA PRO A 813 8.28 37.77 17.51
C PRO A 813 7.96 36.31 17.15
N LEU A 814 9.00 35.54 16.80
CA LEU A 814 8.94 34.14 16.41
C LEU A 814 8.11 33.86 15.14
N TYR A 815 7.76 34.91 14.39
CA TYR A 815 7.16 34.81 13.08
C TYR A 815 8.19 35.21 12.01
N PHE A 816 8.43 34.34 11.03
CA PHE A 816 9.45 34.52 10.01
C PHE A 816 8.82 34.51 8.62
N LYS A 817 9.33 35.37 7.75
CA LYS A 817 8.96 35.47 6.34
C LYS A 817 10.20 35.58 5.46
N ASN A 818 10.09 35.18 4.20
CA ASN A 818 11.12 35.47 3.20
C ASN A 818 10.90 36.87 2.63
N GLU A 819 11.93 37.72 2.68
CA GLU A 819 11.87 39.10 2.17
C GLU A 819 11.81 39.16 0.63
N GLU A 820 12.16 38.08 -0.06
CA GLU A 820 12.16 38.00 -1.54
C GLU A 820 10.78 37.82 -2.19
N SER A 821 9.70 37.63 -1.41
CA SER A 821 8.34 37.61 -1.97
C SER A 821 7.80 39.03 -2.11
N GLY A 822 7.98 39.61 -3.31
CA GLY A 822 7.63 41.00 -3.64
C GLY A 822 6.24 41.44 -3.19
N GLU A 823 6.17 42.71 -2.77
CA GLU A 823 4.96 43.43 -2.42
C GLU A 823 4.05 43.61 -3.65
N GLU A 824 3.20 42.64 -3.98
CA GLU A 824 1.96 42.93 -4.71
C GLU A 824 0.90 41.83 -4.50
N SER A 825 -0.34 42.30 -4.32
CA SER A 825 -1.49 41.57 -3.79
C SER A 825 -1.97 40.42 -4.70
N ASN A 826 -1.61 39.18 -4.35
CA ASN A 826 -2.46 37.96 -4.40
C ASN A 826 -1.70 36.62 -4.20
N SER A 827 -0.41 36.62 -3.82
CA SER A 827 0.31 35.38 -3.49
C SER A 827 0.51 35.24 -1.98
N ASN A 828 -0.10 34.24 -1.33
CA ASN A 828 0.19 33.87 0.06
C ASN A 828 1.68 33.48 0.23
N PRO A 829 2.51 34.32 0.87
CA PRO A 829 3.96 34.09 0.94
C PRO A 829 4.32 32.97 1.92
N LEU A 830 5.43 32.28 1.67
CA LEU A 830 5.98 31.27 2.58
C LEU A 830 6.25 31.92 3.95
N SER A 831 5.65 31.37 4.99
CA SER A 831 5.79 31.90 6.35
C SER A 831 5.95 30.79 7.36
N PHE A 832 6.64 31.14 8.44
CA PHE A 832 6.98 30.23 9.51
C PHE A 832 6.57 30.84 10.85
N THR A 833 5.97 30.03 11.72
CA THR A 833 5.66 30.41 13.09
C THR A 833 6.32 29.42 14.02
N HIS A 834 7.34 29.86 14.75
CA HIS A 834 8.00 29.05 15.75
C HIS A 834 7.24 29.15 17.07
N GLN A 835 6.84 28.00 17.62
CA GLN A 835 6.16 27.88 18.90
C GLN A 835 7.07 27.13 19.87
N PRO A 836 7.83 27.85 20.70
CA PRO A 836 8.79 27.24 21.59
C PRO A 836 8.13 26.40 22.68
N ARG A 837 8.85 25.38 23.13
CA ARG A 837 8.44 24.47 24.19
C ARG A 837 8.72 25.04 25.58
N ASP A 838 9.65 25.99 25.67
CA ASP A 838 10.15 26.57 26.92
C ASP A 838 10.48 28.08 26.77
N GLU A 839 10.94 28.68 27.86
CA GLU A 839 11.34 30.09 27.93
C GLU A 839 12.62 30.40 27.15
N GLU A 840 13.43 29.38 26.86
CA GLU A 840 14.70 29.47 26.14
C GLU A 840 14.48 29.68 24.63
N LYS A 841 13.24 29.55 24.16
CA LYS A 841 12.77 29.84 22.80
C LYS A 841 13.44 29.01 21.68
N ASP A 842 14.41 28.15 21.99
CA ASP A 842 15.22 27.39 21.01
C ASP A 842 14.44 26.23 20.37
N LYS A 843 13.95 25.29 21.19
CA LYS A 843 13.27 24.08 20.70
C LYS A 843 11.76 24.24 20.72
N GLY A 844 11.11 23.82 19.65
CA GLY A 844 9.65 23.98 19.55
C GLY A 844 9.02 23.34 18.33
N ARG A 845 7.73 23.64 18.16
CA ARG A 845 6.98 23.32 16.95
C ARG A 845 7.12 24.47 15.96
N LEU A 846 7.66 24.20 14.79
CA LEU A 846 7.67 25.14 13.67
C LEU A 846 6.47 24.86 12.77
N ARG A 847 5.50 25.79 12.72
CA ARG A 847 4.42 25.74 11.72
C ARG A 847 4.89 26.43 10.45
N VAL A 848 4.69 25.78 9.33
CA VAL A 848 5.02 26.28 7.99
C VAL A 848 3.73 26.46 7.23
N THR A 849 3.54 27.63 6.61
CA THR A 849 2.39 27.90 5.75
C THR A 849 2.88 28.39 4.40
N TYR A 850 2.40 27.76 3.34
CA TYR A 850 2.68 28.16 1.96
C TYR A 850 1.43 27.97 1.11
N LYS A 851 0.96 29.03 0.44
CA LYS A 851 -0.31 29.03 -0.30
C LYS A 851 -1.49 28.58 0.60
N ASN A 852 -2.15 27.48 0.21
CA ASN A 852 -3.25 26.85 0.96
C ASN A 852 -2.80 25.51 1.57
N SER A 853 -1.51 25.37 1.86
CA SER A 853 -0.92 24.17 2.45
C SER A 853 -0.19 24.54 3.74
N GLN A 854 -0.24 23.66 4.74
CA GLN A 854 0.42 23.84 6.03
C GLN A 854 1.18 22.58 6.42
N ALA A 855 2.30 22.72 7.13
CA ALA A 855 3.01 21.60 7.74
C ALA A 855 3.49 21.98 9.14
N SER A 856 3.71 20.98 9.99
CA SER A 856 4.26 21.14 11.33
C SER A 856 5.55 20.35 11.46
N ILE A 857 6.65 21.04 11.76
CA ILE A 857 7.93 20.43 12.09
C ILE A 857 8.06 20.45 13.62
N LEU A 858 8.06 19.27 14.24
CA LEU A 858 8.21 19.08 15.68
C LEU A 858 9.69 19.00 16.05
N ASN A 859 10.01 19.41 17.29
CA ASN A 859 11.36 19.41 17.83
C ASN A 859 12.38 20.20 17.00
N TYR A 860 11.92 21.21 16.27
CA TYR A 860 12.77 22.14 15.53
C TYR A 860 13.57 23.02 16.50
N SER A 861 14.87 23.17 16.26
CA SER A 861 15.76 24.06 17.02
C SER A 861 16.20 25.27 16.19
N LEU A 862 15.97 26.47 16.72
CA LEU A 862 16.46 27.72 16.14
C LEU A 862 17.99 27.82 16.19
N LEU A 863 18.63 27.32 17.26
CA LEU A 863 20.09 27.34 17.41
C LEU A 863 20.79 26.33 16.50
N GLN A 864 20.25 25.11 16.41
CA GLN A 864 20.87 24.02 15.64
C GLN A 864 20.48 24.01 14.16
N LYS A 865 19.56 24.90 13.74
CA LYS A 865 19.07 25.01 12.35
C LYS A 865 18.62 23.66 11.82
N SER A 866 17.70 23.03 12.55
CA SER A 866 17.26 21.66 12.26
C SER A 866 16.81 21.50 10.80
N LEU A 867 17.19 20.39 10.16
CA LEU A 867 16.87 20.09 8.76
C LEU A 867 17.40 21.12 7.74
N ASN A 868 18.50 21.82 8.08
CA ASN A 868 19.09 22.92 7.32
C ASN A 868 18.12 24.07 7.00
N ILE A 869 17.04 24.21 7.77
CA ILE A 869 16.16 25.39 7.72
C ILE A 869 16.79 26.47 8.62
N ASP A 870 17.17 27.61 8.05
CA ASP A 870 17.85 28.72 8.73
C ASP A 870 16.88 29.90 8.94
N LEU A 871 16.27 29.93 10.11
CA LEU A 871 15.40 31.02 10.53
C LEU A 871 16.22 32.06 11.30
N LYS A 872 16.35 33.26 10.72
CA LYS A 872 17.18 34.34 11.25
C LYS A 872 16.40 35.19 12.25
N PRO A 873 16.68 35.11 13.56
CA PRO A 873 16.01 35.94 14.55
C PRO A 873 16.52 37.38 14.42
N THR A 874 15.60 38.34 14.46
CA THR A 874 15.90 39.79 14.41
C THR A 874 15.42 40.49 15.67
N ASN A 875 14.36 39.98 16.31
CA ASN A 875 13.76 40.53 17.50
C ASN A 875 14.71 40.39 18.71
N LYS A 876 14.81 41.47 19.48
CA LYS A 876 15.70 41.57 20.64
C LYS A 876 15.44 40.49 21.68
N GLU A 877 14.18 40.26 22.04
CA GLU A 877 13.82 39.25 23.06
C GLU A 877 14.07 37.82 22.58
N THR A 878 13.97 37.57 21.27
CA THR A 878 14.27 36.25 20.71
C THR A 878 15.78 35.99 20.76
N LYS A 879 16.60 36.98 20.36
CA LYS A 879 18.07 36.89 20.44
C LYS A 879 18.57 36.68 21.86
N GLU A 880 18.08 37.46 22.82
CA GLU A 880 18.48 37.35 24.23
C GLU A 880 18.11 35.99 24.85
N SER A 881 16.94 35.44 24.52
CA SER A 881 16.55 34.08 24.95
C SER A 881 17.48 33.00 24.36
N LEU A 882 17.80 33.10 23.06
CA LEU A 882 18.66 32.14 22.38
C LEU A 882 20.12 32.23 22.86
N GLU A 883 20.62 33.43 23.18
CA GLU A 883 21.93 33.62 23.80
C GLU A 883 22.02 32.92 25.16
N LYS A 884 21.01 33.09 26.03
CA LYS A 884 20.92 32.39 27.32
C LYS A 884 20.88 30.87 27.15
N ALA A 885 20.13 30.37 26.17
CA ALA A 885 20.06 28.95 25.85
C ALA A 885 21.42 28.41 25.38
N ASN A 886 22.13 29.16 24.53
CA ASN A 886 23.46 28.80 24.04
C ASN A 886 24.52 28.85 25.16
N GLU A 887 24.47 29.84 26.04
CA GLU A 887 25.30 29.92 27.24
C GLU A 887 25.08 28.70 28.14
N ARG A 888 23.82 28.33 28.40
CA ARG A 888 23.46 27.13 29.17
C ARG A 888 23.97 25.84 28.52
N LEU A 889 23.77 25.68 27.21
CA LEU A 889 24.32 24.54 26.45
C LEU A 889 25.85 24.49 26.52
N SER A 890 26.52 25.64 26.50
CA SER A 890 27.98 25.72 26.65
C SER A 890 28.44 25.36 28.07
N LEU A 891 27.67 25.74 29.09
CA LEU A 891 27.90 25.40 30.50
C LEU A 891 27.63 23.92 30.77
N GLU A 892 26.61 23.33 30.15
CA GLU A 892 26.32 21.90 30.20
C GLU A 892 27.39 21.06 29.49
N LYS A 893 27.91 21.52 28.34
CA LYS A 893 29.06 20.88 27.66
C LYS A 893 30.36 21.01 28.48
N LYS A 894 30.58 22.14 29.16
CA LYS A 894 31.72 22.32 30.07
C LYS A 894 31.58 21.47 31.34
N SER A 895 30.38 21.35 31.91
CA SER A 895 30.13 20.52 33.11
C SER A 895 30.21 19.03 32.80
N SER A 896 29.81 18.61 31.60
CA SER A 896 29.99 17.23 31.12
C SER A 896 31.43 16.87 30.73
N ALA A 897 32.29 17.86 30.43
CA ALA A 897 33.74 17.67 30.33
C ALA A 897 34.45 17.68 31.70
N LEU A 898 33.89 18.34 32.72
CA LEU A 898 34.39 18.39 34.10
C LEU A 898 33.92 17.22 34.97
N SER A 899 32.95 16.41 34.52
CA SER A 899 32.40 15.25 35.25
C SER A 899 33.21 13.95 35.10
N ALA A 900 34.45 14.03 34.64
CA ALA A 900 35.39 12.89 34.65
C ALA A 900 35.99 12.59 36.04
N SER A 901 35.54 13.24 37.12
CA SER A 901 36.06 13.04 38.47
C SER A 901 34.97 13.04 39.54
N GLY A 902 34.48 11.84 39.88
CA GLY A 902 33.80 11.53 41.16
C GLY A 902 32.30 11.25 41.08
N THR A 903 31.88 10.11 40.53
CA THR A 903 30.48 9.66 40.54
C THR A 903 30.15 8.91 41.85
N ALA A 904 29.30 9.49 42.70
CA ALA A 904 28.74 8.77 43.86
C ALA A 904 27.57 7.88 43.40
N PHE A 905 27.56 6.62 43.86
CA PHE A 905 26.52 5.64 43.54
C PHE A 905 25.67 5.34 44.77
N ALA A 906 24.35 5.50 44.65
CA ALA A 906 23.39 5.21 45.72
C ALA A 906 22.26 4.30 45.23
N ASN A 907 21.47 3.78 46.17
CA ASN A 907 20.32 2.94 45.85
C ASN A 907 19.16 3.83 45.40
N PRO A 908 18.50 3.52 44.26
CA PRO A 908 17.22 4.12 43.93
C PRO A 908 16.11 3.54 44.81
N ILE A 909 14.98 4.24 44.90
CA ILE A 909 13.77 3.74 45.54
C ILE A 909 13.18 2.61 44.69
N ILE A 910 12.79 1.51 45.32
CA ILE A 910 11.99 0.42 44.72
C ILE A 910 10.63 0.29 45.42
N GLU A 911 9.69 -0.45 44.82
CA GLU A 911 8.32 -0.62 45.34
C GLU A 911 8.22 -1.09 46.80
N ASP A 912 9.21 -1.83 47.29
CA ASP A 912 9.25 -2.37 48.66
C ASP A 912 9.99 -1.46 49.67
N ASP A 913 10.44 -0.28 49.24
CA ASP A 913 11.03 0.70 50.16
C ASP A 913 9.96 1.45 50.96
N VAL A 914 10.33 1.92 52.15
CA VAL A 914 9.40 2.65 53.01
C VAL A 914 9.76 4.13 53.04
N VAL A 915 8.87 4.96 52.51
CA VAL A 915 8.97 6.43 52.61
C VAL A 915 7.84 6.95 53.49
N VAL A 916 8.18 7.81 54.45
CA VAL A 916 7.25 8.37 55.43
C VAL A 916 7.31 9.89 55.51
N CYS A 917 6.18 10.51 55.82
CA CYS A 917 6.15 11.90 56.27
C CYS A 917 6.52 11.98 57.78
N PRO A 918 6.90 13.16 58.31
CA PRO A 918 7.33 13.30 59.70
C PRO A 918 6.19 13.07 60.70
N HIS A 919 4.94 13.02 60.23
CA HIS A 919 3.73 12.78 61.01
C HIS A 919 3.26 11.32 60.96
N GLY A 920 4.10 10.41 60.46
CA GLY A 920 3.83 8.96 60.44
C GLY A 920 3.03 8.43 59.25
N GLY A 921 2.76 9.25 58.23
CA GLY A 921 2.09 8.81 57.02
C GLY A 921 3.04 8.12 56.03
N HIS A 922 2.64 6.99 55.46
CA HIS A 922 3.41 6.19 54.52
C HIS A 922 3.07 6.54 53.07
N VAL A 923 4.09 6.76 52.24
CA VAL A 923 3.92 6.93 50.79
C VAL A 923 3.68 5.55 50.16
N ILE A 924 2.63 5.43 49.37
CA ILE A 924 2.35 4.22 48.59
C ILE A 924 3.19 4.26 47.30
N LEU A 925 4.18 3.38 47.21
CA LEU A 925 5.07 3.27 46.06
C LEU A 925 4.55 2.23 45.07
N LYS A 926 4.43 2.62 43.80
CA LYS A 926 4.05 1.70 42.71
C LYS A 926 4.76 2.11 41.43
N SER A 927 5.61 1.23 40.91
CA SER A 927 6.41 1.44 39.72
C SER A 927 5.57 1.18 38.47
N ARG A 928 5.24 2.24 37.71
CA ARG A 928 4.58 2.12 36.41
C ARG A 928 5.60 2.30 35.28
N ALA A 929 6.34 3.40 35.31
CA ALA A 929 7.33 3.72 34.29
C ALA A 929 8.66 2.96 34.49
N GLY A 930 9.02 2.60 35.73
CA GLY A 930 10.24 1.84 36.03
C GLY A 930 10.10 0.32 36.11
N LYS A 931 8.94 -0.26 35.74
CA LYS A 931 8.58 -1.68 36.00
C LYS A 931 9.53 -2.70 35.33
N SER A 932 10.23 -2.31 34.27
CA SER A 932 11.18 -3.15 33.54
C SER A 932 12.53 -3.31 34.26
N ILE A 933 12.82 -2.49 35.28
CA ILE A 933 14.08 -2.52 36.02
C ILE A 933 13.76 -2.89 37.46
N ARG A 934 14.28 -4.04 37.89
CA ARG A 934 13.86 -4.67 39.13
C ARG A 934 15.03 -5.09 40.00
N SER A 935 14.82 -5.00 41.31
CA SER A 935 15.62 -5.69 42.32
C SER A 935 14.69 -6.61 43.09
N ASP A 936 14.95 -7.93 43.06
CA ASP A 936 14.14 -8.94 43.74
C ASP A 936 12.62 -8.80 43.45
N ASP A 937 12.29 -8.72 42.15
CA ASP A 937 10.95 -8.55 41.58
C ASP A 937 10.22 -7.22 41.87
N GLN A 938 10.86 -6.28 42.57
CA GLN A 938 10.33 -4.94 42.85
C GLN A 938 10.81 -3.91 41.83
N GLY A 939 9.90 -3.16 41.21
CA GLY A 939 10.23 -2.14 40.22
C GLY A 939 10.89 -0.89 40.82
N VAL A 940 11.79 -0.26 40.07
CA VAL A 940 12.38 1.04 40.45
C VAL A 940 11.33 2.16 40.31
N ILE A 941 11.25 3.03 41.31
CA ILE A 941 10.36 4.19 41.31
C ILE A 941 11.03 5.36 40.57
N LEU A 942 10.42 5.79 39.47
CA LEU A 942 10.85 6.98 38.73
C LEU A 942 10.12 8.23 39.26
N ASP A 943 10.63 9.41 38.94
CA ASP A 943 10.08 10.72 39.33
C ASP A 943 8.57 10.85 39.04
N VAL A 944 8.12 10.39 37.88
CA VAL A 944 6.70 10.37 37.49
C VAL A 944 5.85 9.35 38.24
N ASP A 945 6.46 8.28 38.75
CA ASP A 945 5.78 7.30 39.61
C ASP A 945 5.66 7.84 41.04
N PHE A 946 6.65 8.63 41.49
CA PHE A 946 6.75 9.14 42.86
C PHE A 946 5.92 10.40 43.10
N ILE A 947 5.89 11.34 42.15
CA ILE A 947 5.10 12.57 42.29
C ILE A 947 3.59 12.25 42.28
N ASN A 948 2.82 12.88 43.17
CA ASN A 948 1.41 12.56 43.46
C ASN A 948 1.16 11.17 44.09
N SER A 949 2.21 10.42 44.48
CA SER A 949 2.03 9.17 45.21
C SER A 949 1.24 9.41 46.52
N PRO A 950 0.19 8.63 46.83
CA PRO A 950 -0.64 8.81 48.03
C PRO A 950 0.17 8.64 49.32
N ILE A 951 -0.13 9.46 50.32
CA ILE A 951 0.38 9.30 51.69
C ILE A 951 -0.79 8.87 52.58
N VAL A 952 -0.66 7.71 53.21
CA VAL A 952 -1.72 7.10 54.02
C VAL A 952 -1.27 6.94 55.48
N GLY A 953 -2.21 7.03 56.44
CA GLY A 953 -1.90 6.85 57.87
C GLY A 953 -1.23 8.05 58.55
N CYS A 954 -1.23 9.23 57.94
CA CYS A 954 -0.68 10.45 58.53
C CYS A 954 -1.52 10.91 59.73
N SER A 955 -0.90 11.02 60.91
CA SER A 955 -1.58 11.40 62.17
C SER A 955 -1.62 12.92 62.42
N ALA A 956 -1.17 13.73 61.46
CA ALA A 956 -1.23 15.19 61.56
C ALA A 956 -2.67 15.71 61.58
N LYS A 957 -2.86 16.84 62.27
CA LYS A 957 -4.15 17.55 62.34
C LYS A 957 -4.68 17.95 60.96
N ASN A 958 -3.78 18.22 60.00
CA ASN A 958 -4.01 18.26 58.55
C ASN A 958 -3.14 17.18 57.91
N PRO A 959 -3.69 16.05 57.44
CA PRO A 959 -2.88 14.92 57.01
C PRO A 959 -2.14 15.21 55.70
N CYS A 960 -0.87 14.80 55.64
CA CYS A 960 -0.18 14.64 54.37
C CYS A 960 -0.93 13.56 53.57
N THR A 961 -1.42 13.90 52.39
CA THR A 961 -2.23 13.00 51.54
C THR A 961 -1.52 12.58 50.27
N LYS A 962 -0.49 13.32 49.83
CA LYS A 962 0.33 12.94 48.67
C LYS A 962 1.72 13.58 48.67
N VAL A 963 2.64 13.00 47.91
CA VAL A 963 3.90 13.63 47.50
C VAL A 963 3.59 14.76 46.52
N ALA A 964 3.99 15.99 46.84
CA ALA A 964 3.67 17.16 46.02
C ALA A 964 4.87 17.73 45.26
N TYR A 965 6.10 17.45 45.72
CA TYR A 965 7.29 18.01 45.10
C TYR A 965 8.47 17.04 45.12
N VAL A 966 9.15 16.93 43.98
CA VAL A 966 10.35 16.10 43.77
C VAL A 966 11.39 16.94 43.02
N PRO A 967 12.46 17.43 43.68
CA PRO A 967 13.46 18.25 43.03
C PRO A 967 14.42 17.41 42.18
N ARG A 968 15.03 18.02 41.14
CA ARG A 968 16.03 17.35 40.28
C ARG A 968 17.22 16.79 41.07
N ALA A 969 17.60 17.46 42.15
CA ALA A 969 18.65 17.02 43.06
C ALA A 969 18.36 15.68 43.76
N ALA A 970 17.11 15.22 43.78
CA ALA A 970 16.72 13.93 44.36
C ALA A 970 16.75 12.74 43.37
N LEU A 971 17.19 12.98 42.13
CA LEU A 971 17.05 12.04 41.02
C LEU A 971 18.40 11.53 40.48
N SER A 972 18.37 10.41 39.76
CA SER A 972 19.54 9.85 39.07
C SER A 972 20.06 10.77 37.96
N LEU A 973 21.39 10.70 37.73
CA LEU A 973 22.06 11.45 36.67
C LEU A 973 21.60 11.01 35.28
N LYS A 974 21.51 9.69 35.05
CA LYS A 974 21.05 9.12 33.79
C LYS A 974 19.55 8.87 33.84
N SER A 975 18.88 9.15 32.72
CA SER A 975 17.48 8.82 32.52
C SER A 975 17.29 7.33 32.21
N ILE A 976 16.14 6.82 32.60
CA ILE A 976 15.65 5.47 32.44
C ILE A 976 14.21 5.60 31.93
N ASN A 977 13.89 5.02 30.77
CA ASN A 977 12.57 5.15 30.14
C ASN A 977 12.10 6.63 30.02
N ASN A 978 13.00 7.54 29.61
CA ASN A 978 12.78 8.99 29.51
C ASN A 978 12.45 9.72 30.84
N HIS A 979 12.65 9.05 31.98
CA HIS A 979 12.40 9.55 33.32
C HIS A 979 13.61 9.30 34.22
N TYR A 980 13.59 9.72 35.49
CA TYR A 980 14.76 9.57 36.36
C TYR A 980 14.42 8.87 37.66
N ALA A 981 15.31 7.98 38.11
CA ALA A 981 15.08 7.21 39.32
C ALA A 981 15.21 8.10 40.57
N VAL A 982 14.29 7.94 41.52
CA VAL A 982 14.35 8.67 42.79
C VAL A 982 15.39 8.01 43.69
N MET A 983 16.31 8.78 44.27
CA MET A 983 17.42 8.24 45.06
C MET A 983 17.06 8.20 46.55
N GLN A 984 17.23 7.05 47.22
CA GLN A 984 16.84 6.88 48.63
C GLN A 984 17.47 7.93 49.56
N ASP A 985 18.75 8.26 49.32
CA ASP A 985 19.52 9.20 50.16
C ASP A 985 19.07 10.66 50.03
N LEU A 986 18.31 10.98 48.99
CA LEU A 986 17.97 12.35 48.62
C LEU A 986 16.46 12.66 48.77
N VAL A 987 15.68 11.67 49.20
CA VAL A 987 14.24 11.81 49.54
C VAL A 987 13.94 12.93 50.54
N PRO A 988 14.81 13.28 51.51
CA PRO A 988 14.59 14.45 52.38
C PRO A 988 14.37 15.78 51.65
N ALA A 989 14.76 15.90 50.38
CA ALA A 989 14.50 17.07 49.56
C ALA A 989 13.08 17.09 48.94
N CYS A 990 12.35 15.98 49.00
CA CYS A 990 10.99 15.85 48.48
C CYS A 990 9.95 16.26 49.54
N LEU A 991 8.85 16.87 49.12
CA LEU A 991 7.84 17.44 50.03
C LEU A 991 6.45 16.84 49.81
N SER A 992 5.66 16.75 50.88
CA SER A 992 4.23 16.43 50.83
C SER A 992 3.39 17.64 50.39
N ASN A 993 2.10 17.42 50.13
CA ASN A 993 1.12 18.48 49.87
C ASN A 993 0.93 19.48 51.03
N THR A 994 1.43 19.16 52.22
CA THR A 994 1.46 20.06 53.38
C THR A 994 2.83 20.74 53.55
N GLY A 995 3.72 20.62 52.57
CA GLY A 995 5.08 21.17 52.61
C GLY A 995 6.04 20.42 53.54
N SER A 996 5.65 19.25 54.05
CA SER A 996 6.47 18.50 55.02
C SER A 996 7.52 17.64 54.30
N PRO A 997 8.80 17.66 54.71
CA PRO A 997 9.85 16.88 54.07
C PRO A 997 9.68 15.38 54.32
N LEU A 998 9.83 14.58 53.27
CA LEU A 998 9.67 13.12 53.32
C LEU A 998 10.96 12.44 53.79
N ARG A 999 10.85 11.24 54.33
CA ARG A 999 12.00 10.46 54.80
C ARG A 999 11.93 9.05 54.26
N CYS A 1000 13.00 8.59 53.62
CA CYS A 1000 13.16 7.19 53.24
C CYS A 1000 13.85 6.41 54.36
N ILE A 1001 13.32 5.22 54.68
CA ILE A 1001 14.01 4.23 55.51
C ILE A 1001 14.94 3.46 54.58
N LYS A 1002 16.25 3.73 54.70
CA LYS A 1002 17.26 3.18 53.80
C LYS A 1002 17.25 1.65 53.85
N LYS A 1003 17.20 1.02 52.68
CA LYS A 1003 17.26 -0.42 52.49
C LYS A 1003 18.19 -0.72 51.34
N GLU A 1004 19.07 -1.71 51.51
CA GLU A 1004 19.93 -2.12 50.41
C GLU A 1004 19.13 -2.83 49.32
N ASN A 1005 19.40 -2.47 48.07
CA ASN A 1005 18.90 -3.18 46.89
C ASN A 1005 20.05 -3.38 45.89
N ARG A 1006 19.86 -4.26 44.90
CA ARG A 1006 20.93 -4.68 43.97
C ARG A 1006 21.28 -3.62 42.93
N ILE A 1007 20.57 -2.49 42.90
CA ILE A 1007 20.69 -1.47 41.87
C ILE A 1007 21.44 -0.28 42.45
N LYS A 1008 22.53 0.12 41.80
CA LYS A 1008 23.31 1.30 42.14
C LYS A 1008 23.29 2.28 40.98
N LEU A 1009 22.75 3.47 41.20
CA LEU A 1009 22.70 4.54 40.19
C LEU A 1009 23.51 5.75 40.63
N ALA A 1010 24.15 6.35 39.64
CA ALA A 1010 24.93 7.57 39.79
C ALA A 1010 24.02 8.78 40.09
N HIS A 1011 24.40 9.61 41.05
CA HIS A 1011 23.72 10.88 41.36
C HIS A 1011 24.71 12.02 41.62
N SER A 1012 24.21 13.27 41.63
CA SER A 1012 25.01 14.49 41.56
C SER A 1012 25.53 15.04 42.90
N ILE A 1013 25.43 14.30 44.02
CA ILE A 1013 25.73 14.84 45.36
C ILE A 1013 26.63 13.87 46.16
N GLY A 1014 27.83 14.31 46.55
CA GLY A 1014 28.70 13.57 47.47
C GLY A 1014 28.10 13.47 48.88
N SER A 1015 28.42 12.37 49.59
CA SER A 1015 27.91 11.94 50.90
C SER A 1015 27.58 13.04 51.94
N PRO A 1016 26.47 12.91 52.71
CA PRO A 1016 26.06 13.85 53.75
C PRO A 1016 26.77 13.56 55.08
N THR A 1017 27.58 14.50 55.56
CA THR A 1017 27.88 14.62 57.00
C THR A 1017 27.87 16.09 57.41
N SER A 1018 27.17 16.35 58.51
CA SER A 1018 27.13 17.57 59.34
C SER A 1018 26.58 18.89 58.75
N GLU A 1019 25.54 19.35 59.45
CA GLU A 1019 25.10 20.74 59.69
C GLU A 1019 24.10 21.41 58.73
N ASN A 1020 22.93 21.64 59.33
CA ASN A 1020 21.73 22.30 58.83
C ASN A 1020 21.96 23.82 58.69
N ASN A 1021 22.56 24.27 57.59
CA ASN A 1021 22.67 25.68 57.23
C ASN A 1021 22.25 25.92 55.77
N ASN A 1022 21.07 25.45 55.38
CA ASN A 1022 20.50 25.77 54.08
C ASN A 1022 19.99 27.22 54.07
N ALA A 1023 20.70 28.09 53.33
CA ALA A 1023 20.30 29.47 53.06
C ALA A 1023 18.93 29.60 52.38
N ALA A 1024 18.39 28.52 51.80
CA ALA A 1024 17.04 28.47 51.22
C ALA A 1024 15.90 28.54 52.26
N VAL A 1025 16.19 28.34 53.56
CA VAL A 1025 15.17 28.42 54.64
C VAL A 1025 15.02 29.86 55.18
N LEU A 1026 15.98 30.74 54.93
CA LEU A 1026 15.98 32.11 55.49
C LEU A 1026 15.35 33.17 54.59
N ASN A 1027 15.12 32.88 53.30
CA ASN A 1027 14.37 33.75 52.38
C ASN A 1027 13.59 32.89 51.38
N PRO A 1028 12.35 32.48 51.72
CA PRO A 1028 11.46 32.00 50.68
C PRO A 1028 11.09 33.24 49.85
N ASN A 1029 11.58 33.31 48.60
CA ASN A 1029 11.04 34.26 47.62
C ASN A 1029 9.57 33.89 47.36
N LEU A 1030 8.68 34.36 48.23
CA LEU A 1030 7.23 34.19 48.13
C LEU A 1030 6.72 35.36 47.28
N ASN A 1031 6.53 35.11 45.99
CA ASN A 1031 5.82 36.04 45.11
C ASN A 1031 4.40 36.29 45.67
N SER A 1032 3.90 37.53 45.56
CA SER A 1032 2.52 37.88 45.93
C SER A 1032 1.53 37.04 45.14
N ALA A 1033 0.55 36.45 45.84
CA ALA A 1033 -0.47 35.62 45.21
C ALA A 1033 -1.60 36.48 44.60
N HIS A 1034 -2.03 36.15 43.38
CA HIS A 1034 -2.99 36.93 42.60
C HIS A 1034 -4.12 36.03 42.04
N ILE A 1035 -5.34 36.56 41.97
CA ILE A 1035 -6.46 35.96 41.23
C ILE A 1035 -6.51 36.59 39.85
N ARG A 1036 -6.62 35.78 38.79
CA ARG A 1036 -6.70 36.30 37.41
C ARG A 1036 -8.13 36.23 36.92
N LEU A 1037 -8.71 37.40 36.58
CA LEU A 1037 -10.08 37.55 36.12
C LEU A 1037 -10.12 37.82 34.61
N HIS A 1038 -10.71 36.89 33.86
CA HIS A 1038 -11.03 37.09 32.44
C HIS A 1038 -12.49 37.54 32.32
N VAL A 1039 -12.73 38.70 31.69
CA VAL A 1039 -14.05 39.33 31.58
C VAL A 1039 -14.48 39.43 30.11
N LYS A 1040 -15.72 39.02 29.81
CA LYS A 1040 -16.37 39.14 28.50
C LYS A 1040 -17.77 39.76 28.62
N SER A 1041 -18.20 40.54 27.61
CA SER A 1041 -19.59 41.03 27.50
C SER A 1041 -20.51 40.16 26.63
N ALA A 1042 -19.97 39.18 25.88
CA ALA A 1042 -20.73 38.19 25.12
C ALA A 1042 -19.91 36.90 24.90
N LEU A 1043 -20.57 35.74 24.78
CA LEU A 1043 -19.92 34.42 24.64
C LEU A 1043 -18.94 34.31 23.45
N ASN A 1044 -19.20 35.05 22.36
CA ASN A 1044 -18.44 34.96 21.11
C ASN A 1044 -17.34 36.03 20.98
N GLN A 1045 -17.13 36.88 22.00
CA GLN A 1045 -16.05 37.87 21.98
C GLN A 1045 -14.71 37.26 22.44
N ALA A 1046 -13.62 37.81 21.92
CA ALA A 1046 -12.27 37.50 22.39
C ALA A 1046 -12.13 37.86 23.88
N ASP A 1047 -11.37 37.06 24.63
CA ASP A 1047 -11.03 37.35 26.03
C ASP A 1047 -10.39 38.74 26.18
N ASN A 1048 -10.67 39.42 27.31
CA ASN A 1048 -9.94 40.59 27.83
C ASN A 1048 -10.33 41.97 27.29
N LEU A 1049 -11.57 42.40 27.53
CA LEU A 1049 -11.96 43.81 27.40
C LEU A 1049 -11.25 44.67 28.45
N ALA A 1050 -10.82 45.88 28.05
CA ALA A 1050 -10.29 46.85 29.00
C ALA A 1050 -11.38 47.22 30.02
N VAL A 1051 -11.12 46.91 31.30
CA VAL A 1051 -12.02 47.26 32.39
C VAL A 1051 -11.78 48.74 32.71
N CYS A 1052 -12.53 49.66 32.10
CA CYS A 1052 -12.37 51.09 32.36
C CYS A 1052 -13.28 51.61 33.49
N ILE A 1053 -14.39 50.93 33.77
CA ILE A 1053 -15.36 51.30 34.81
C ILE A 1053 -15.91 50.03 35.46
N TYR A 1054 -15.81 49.89 36.78
CA TYR A 1054 -16.48 48.82 37.53
C TYR A 1054 -17.09 49.36 38.83
N LYS A 1055 -18.03 48.62 39.44
CA LYS A 1055 -18.53 48.90 40.79
C LYS A 1055 -18.12 47.79 41.75
N LEU A 1056 -17.66 48.15 42.95
CA LEU A 1056 -17.38 47.22 44.03
C LEU A 1056 -18.20 47.63 45.25
N ASN A 1057 -19.02 46.72 45.78
CA ASN A 1057 -19.97 46.97 46.87
C ASN A 1057 -20.81 48.24 46.61
N ASP A 1058 -21.32 48.37 45.38
CA ASP A 1058 -22.11 49.50 44.86
C ASP A 1058 -21.38 50.87 44.78
N VAL A 1059 -20.05 50.91 45.01
CA VAL A 1059 -19.19 52.09 44.80
C VAL A 1059 -18.55 52.03 43.41
N GLU A 1060 -18.61 53.12 42.63
CA GLU A 1060 -18.13 53.17 41.25
C GLU A 1060 -16.68 53.64 41.14
N HIS A 1061 -15.86 52.89 40.40
CA HIS A 1061 -14.45 53.16 40.12
C HIS A 1061 -14.23 53.36 38.61
N LYS A 1062 -13.54 54.44 38.21
CA LYS A 1062 -13.30 54.81 36.79
C LYS A 1062 -11.81 55.04 36.51
N ASN A 1063 -11.31 54.48 35.41
CA ASN A 1063 -9.97 54.72 34.86
C ASN A 1063 -10.01 54.67 33.32
N GLN A 1064 -9.61 55.76 32.66
CA GLN A 1064 -9.67 55.88 31.18
C GLN A 1064 -8.65 54.98 30.45
N GLU A 1065 -7.56 54.57 31.10
CA GLU A 1065 -6.52 53.70 30.51
C GLU A 1065 -6.79 52.19 30.72
N GLY A 1066 -7.86 51.84 31.45
CA GLY A 1066 -8.18 50.47 31.83
C GLY A 1066 -7.44 50.01 33.11
N PHE A 1067 -8.17 49.36 34.01
CA PHE A 1067 -7.60 48.74 35.21
C PHE A 1067 -6.83 47.47 34.84
N LYS A 1068 -5.58 47.37 35.30
CA LYS A 1068 -4.75 46.16 35.17
C LYS A 1068 -4.93 45.21 36.36
N GLU A 1069 -5.20 45.76 37.53
CA GLU A 1069 -5.42 45.02 38.77
C GLU A 1069 -6.29 45.80 39.77
N MET A 1070 -6.82 45.09 40.77
CA MET A 1070 -7.60 45.58 41.89
C MET A 1070 -7.18 44.86 43.17
N GLU A 1071 -6.78 45.60 44.22
CA GLU A 1071 -6.53 45.05 45.56
C GLU A 1071 -7.83 45.05 46.38
N LEU A 1072 -8.15 43.93 47.04
CA LEU A 1072 -9.26 43.78 47.98
C LEU A 1072 -8.73 43.66 49.40
N ASN A 1073 -9.17 44.54 50.30
CA ASN A 1073 -8.90 44.43 51.73
C ASN A 1073 -9.93 43.51 52.40
N LEU A 1074 -9.50 42.33 52.83
CA LEU A 1074 -10.39 41.29 53.38
C LEU A 1074 -11.10 41.70 54.66
N ASP A 1075 -10.56 42.68 55.39
CA ASP A 1075 -11.17 43.23 56.62
C ASP A 1075 -12.34 44.20 56.32
N GLU A 1076 -12.44 44.71 55.09
CA GLU A 1076 -13.48 45.65 54.64
C GLU A 1076 -14.65 44.95 53.92
N GLY A 1077 -14.61 43.63 53.79
CA GLY A 1077 -15.65 42.87 53.12
C GLY A 1077 -16.94 42.81 53.94
N SER A 1078 -18.06 42.73 53.23
CA SER A 1078 -19.39 42.63 53.85
C SER A 1078 -19.73 41.19 54.24
N ASP A 1079 -20.73 41.03 55.11
CA ASP A 1079 -21.30 39.71 55.39
C ASP A 1079 -21.98 39.11 54.15
N VAL A 1080 -21.96 37.77 54.03
CA VAL A 1080 -22.67 37.05 52.97
C VAL A 1080 -24.18 37.32 53.08
N LYS A 1081 -24.76 37.97 52.05
CA LYS A 1081 -26.17 38.42 52.05
C LYS A 1081 -27.18 37.28 51.90
N ASP A 1082 -26.81 36.20 51.20
CA ASP A 1082 -27.67 35.01 51.08
C ASP A 1082 -27.68 34.23 52.40
N LYS A 1083 -28.85 34.18 53.04
CA LYS A 1083 -29.03 33.56 54.36
C LYS A 1083 -28.75 32.04 54.35
N LYS A 1084 -29.14 31.33 53.29
CA LYS A 1084 -28.90 29.88 53.17
C LYS A 1084 -27.44 29.58 52.92
N LEU A 1085 -26.79 30.37 52.04
CA LEU A 1085 -25.36 30.22 51.77
C LEU A 1085 -24.53 30.55 53.02
N LYS A 1086 -24.90 31.59 53.76
CA LYS A 1086 -24.26 31.96 55.04
C LYS A 1086 -24.35 30.82 56.06
N GLU A 1087 -25.53 30.25 56.26
CA GLU A 1087 -25.73 29.10 57.16
C GLU A 1087 -24.90 27.87 56.74
N HIS A 1088 -24.82 27.60 55.43
CA HIS A 1088 -24.03 26.49 54.90
C HIS A 1088 -22.52 26.71 55.10
N LEU A 1089 -22.01 27.91 54.80
CA LEU A 1089 -20.60 28.25 55.01
C LEU A 1089 -20.21 28.22 56.48
N SER A 1090 -21.02 28.79 57.38
CA SER A 1090 -20.76 28.77 58.83
C SER A 1090 -20.80 27.35 59.41
N SER A 1091 -21.57 26.42 58.82
CA SER A 1091 -21.56 25.00 59.23
C SER A 1091 -20.27 24.26 58.84
N ARG A 1092 -19.69 24.61 57.68
CA ARG A 1092 -18.51 23.96 57.11
C ARG A 1092 -17.20 24.60 57.58
N PHE A 1093 -17.22 25.91 57.80
CA PHE A 1093 -16.09 26.72 58.24
C PHE A 1093 -16.45 27.43 59.54
N ARG A 1094 -15.94 26.90 60.66
CA ARG A 1094 -16.28 27.46 61.97
C ARG A 1094 -15.75 28.88 62.13
N GLU A 1095 -16.63 29.78 62.55
CA GLU A 1095 -16.36 31.22 62.69
C GLU A 1095 -15.25 31.56 63.72
N ASP A 1096 -14.97 30.65 64.66
CA ASP A 1096 -13.85 30.78 65.61
C ASP A 1096 -12.48 30.56 64.94
N LYS A 1097 -12.44 29.86 63.81
CA LYS A 1097 -11.20 29.48 63.10
C LYS A 1097 -11.01 30.16 61.75
N PHE A 1098 -12.08 30.66 61.16
CA PHE A 1098 -12.06 31.33 59.85
C PHE A 1098 -12.78 32.67 59.93
N SER A 1099 -12.35 33.64 59.14
CA SER A 1099 -13.13 34.83 58.80
C SER A 1099 -13.67 34.69 57.38
N ILE A 1100 -14.90 35.14 57.15
CA ILE A 1100 -15.55 35.09 55.84
C ILE A 1100 -15.89 36.52 55.44
N SER A 1101 -15.45 36.95 54.26
CA SER A 1101 -15.69 38.29 53.73
C SER A 1101 -16.22 38.24 52.31
N SER A 1102 -17.21 39.08 51.98
CA SER A 1102 -17.90 39.10 50.69
C SER A 1102 -17.78 40.46 50.00
N PHE A 1103 -17.48 40.43 48.69
CA PHE A 1103 -17.33 41.59 47.82
C PHE A 1103 -18.19 41.46 46.57
N ASN A 1104 -19.13 42.38 46.37
CA ASN A 1104 -19.98 42.42 45.18
C ASN A 1104 -19.32 43.23 44.07
N PHE A 1105 -18.99 42.60 42.96
CA PHE A 1105 -18.36 43.20 41.80
C PHE A 1105 -19.36 43.30 40.64
N LYS A 1106 -19.54 44.51 40.09
CA LYS A 1106 -20.35 44.75 38.90
C LYS A 1106 -19.56 45.40 37.78
N TYR A 1107 -19.70 44.87 36.56
CA TYR A 1107 -19.11 45.42 35.35
C TYR A 1107 -20.06 45.21 34.17
N SER A 1108 -20.55 46.30 33.56
CA SER A 1108 -21.63 46.24 32.56
C SER A 1108 -22.86 45.50 33.11
N LEU A 1109 -23.31 44.42 32.46
CA LEU A 1109 -24.40 43.53 32.92
C LEU A 1109 -23.94 42.46 33.92
N MET A 1110 -22.63 42.31 34.15
CA MET A 1110 -22.06 41.32 35.06
C MET A 1110 -22.26 41.75 36.51
N ASP A 1111 -22.80 40.85 37.34
CA ASP A 1111 -22.95 41.01 38.79
C ASP A 1111 -22.49 39.72 39.47
N LYS A 1112 -21.39 39.78 40.25
CA LYS A 1112 -20.77 38.61 40.90
C LYS A 1112 -20.35 38.94 42.32
N ASN A 1113 -20.50 37.99 43.23
CA ASN A 1113 -19.97 38.07 44.59
C ASN A 1113 -18.71 37.23 44.73
N PHE A 1114 -17.61 37.84 45.13
CA PHE A 1114 -16.40 37.14 45.56
C PHE A 1114 -16.44 36.93 47.07
N ILE A 1115 -16.40 35.68 47.52
CA ILE A 1115 -16.43 35.31 48.94
C ILE A 1115 -15.09 34.68 49.31
N PHE A 1116 -14.42 35.23 50.33
CA PHE A 1116 -13.12 34.78 50.79
C PHE A 1116 -13.19 34.19 52.20
N ILE A 1117 -12.67 32.97 52.36
CA ILE A 1117 -12.61 32.24 53.61
C ILE A 1117 -11.16 32.23 54.09
N THR A 1118 -10.86 32.98 55.14
CA THR A 1118 -9.50 33.23 55.61
C THR A 1118 -9.23 32.48 56.92
N PRO A 1119 -8.26 31.55 56.94
CA PRO A 1119 -7.88 30.87 58.17
C PRO A 1119 -7.21 31.82 59.18
N LYS A 1120 -7.67 31.78 60.44
CA LYS A 1120 -7.13 32.60 61.54
C LYS A 1120 -5.87 31.99 62.19
N TYR A 1121 -5.51 30.75 61.88
CA TYR A 1121 -4.40 30.01 62.51
C TYR A 1121 -3.08 30.11 61.74
N ILE A 1122 -1.96 30.04 62.46
CA ILE A 1122 -0.60 30.01 61.87
C ILE A 1122 0.26 28.95 62.55
N GLU A 1123 1.09 28.23 61.78
CA GLU A 1123 1.99 27.20 62.31
C GLU A 1123 3.11 27.79 63.20
N SER A 1124 3.59 27.00 64.15
CA SER A 1124 4.59 27.44 65.15
C SER A 1124 5.90 27.90 64.53
N ILE A 1125 6.29 27.34 63.39
CA ILE A 1125 7.53 27.70 62.67
C ILE A 1125 7.48 29.11 62.09
N TYR A 1126 6.29 29.70 61.93
CA TYR A 1126 6.11 31.05 61.38
C TYR A 1126 5.69 32.09 62.43
N LYS A 1127 5.58 31.71 63.71
CA LYS A 1127 5.10 32.59 64.79
C LYS A 1127 5.97 33.83 65.05
N ASN A 1128 7.24 33.83 64.64
CA ASN A 1128 8.21 34.90 64.90
C ASN A 1128 8.65 35.65 63.62
N THR A 1129 7.94 35.48 62.51
CA THR A 1129 8.26 36.10 61.20
C THR A 1129 7.25 37.21 60.87
N THR A 1130 7.72 38.30 60.27
CA THR A 1130 6.83 39.33 59.72
C THR A 1130 6.05 38.76 58.55
N LEU A 1131 4.72 38.70 58.67
CA LEU A 1131 3.86 38.08 57.66
C LEU A 1131 3.65 39.01 56.46
N PRO A 1132 3.69 38.49 55.21
CA PRO A 1132 3.29 39.27 54.04
C PRO A 1132 1.78 39.58 54.10
N LYS A 1133 1.36 40.69 53.47
CA LYS A 1133 -0.06 41.07 53.39
C LYS A 1133 -0.95 40.00 52.74
N SER A 1134 -0.38 39.22 51.81
CA SER A 1134 -1.04 38.11 51.13
C SER A 1134 -1.22 36.85 52.00
N GLY A 1135 -0.68 36.82 53.23
CA GLY A 1135 -0.69 35.64 54.10
C GLY A 1135 0.31 34.55 53.70
N ILE A 1136 0.35 33.45 54.45
CA ILE A 1136 1.23 32.29 54.18
C ILE A 1136 0.38 31.08 53.78
N GLY A 1137 0.64 30.52 52.59
CA GLY A 1137 -0.12 29.42 52.01
C GLY A 1137 -0.55 29.71 50.57
N PHE A 1138 -1.41 28.86 50.01
CA PHE A 1138 -1.90 28.97 48.62
C PHE A 1138 -3.38 29.34 48.58
N PHE A 1139 -3.81 29.98 47.49
CA PHE A 1139 -5.23 30.19 47.19
C PHE A 1139 -5.86 28.90 46.65
N GLN A 1140 -7.11 28.66 47.02
CA GLN A 1140 -7.89 27.55 46.49
C GLN A 1140 -9.29 28.01 46.11
N PHE A 1141 -9.70 27.78 44.87
CA PHE A 1141 -11.10 27.93 44.44
C PHE A 1141 -11.94 26.77 44.96
N VAL A 1142 -13.11 27.07 45.53
CA VAL A 1142 -14.01 26.10 46.14
C VAL A 1142 -15.15 25.81 45.17
N ASP A 1143 -14.88 24.91 44.22
CA ASP A 1143 -15.79 24.63 43.09
C ASP A 1143 -17.11 23.98 43.54
N ASP A 1144 -17.11 23.21 44.62
CA ASP A 1144 -18.27 22.43 45.08
C ASP A 1144 -19.38 23.27 45.75
N ILE A 1145 -19.10 24.52 46.09
CA ILE A 1145 -20.08 25.47 46.68
C ILE A 1145 -20.18 26.77 45.86
N SER A 1146 -19.26 27.00 44.93
CA SER A 1146 -19.33 28.17 44.05
C SER A 1146 -20.42 27.97 42.99
N ASP A 1147 -21.10 29.05 42.63
CA ASP A 1147 -22.06 29.06 41.53
C ASP A 1147 -21.76 30.21 40.57
N GLU A 1148 -22.58 30.37 39.54
CA GLU A 1148 -22.38 31.43 38.55
C GLU A 1148 -22.39 32.83 39.17
N SER A 1149 -23.05 33.05 40.31
CA SER A 1149 -23.18 34.37 40.96
C SER A 1149 -22.24 34.56 42.16
N ASN A 1150 -21.85 33.49 42.85
CA ASN A 1150 -21.02 33.51 44.05
C ASN A 1150 -19.76 32.67 43.85
N LEU A 1151 -18.62 33.33 43.74
CA LEU A 1151 -17.30 32.72 43.53
C LEU A 1151 -16.55 32.66 44.86
N ILE A 1152 -16.29 31.44 45.36
CA ILE A 1152 -15.80 31.22 46.72
C ILE A 1152 -14.35 30.73 46.71
N TYR A 1153 -13.50 31.36 47.52
CA TYR A 1153 -12.08 31.06 47.61
C TYR A 1153 -11.64 30.88 49.07
N VAL A 1154 -10.74 29.94 49.32
CA VAL A 1154 -9.96 29.86 50.56
C VAL A 1154 -8.64 30.59 50.34
N THR A 1155 -8.33 31.52 51.23
CA THR A 1155 -7.12 32.35 51.16
C THR A 1155 -5.98 31.75 52.01
N PRO A 1156 -4.73 32.18 51.79
CA PRO A 1156 -3.62 31.86 52.67
C PRO A 1156 -3.87 32.28 54.14
N SER A 1157 -3.24 31.58 55.08
CA SER A 1157 -3.42 31.85 56.51
C SER A 1157 -3.06 33.30 56.86
N LYS A 1158 -3.98 33.98 57.57
CA LYS A 1158 -3.88 35.40 57.95
C LYS A 1158 -3.66 36.38 56.78
N ALA A 1159 -4.13 36.06 55.58
CA ALA A 1159 -4.18 37.02 54.48
C ALA A 1159 -4.99 38.26 54.89
N LYS A 1160 -4.47 39.46 54.56
CA LYS A 1160 -5.14 40.75 54.76
C LYS A 1160 -5.63 41.35 53.45
N THR A 1161 -4.87 41.17 52.37
CA THR A 1161 -5.24 41.64 51.04
C THR A 1161 -5.23 40.52 50.00
N VAL A 1162 -6.06 40.68 48.97
CA VAL A 1162 -6.10 39.80 47.79
C VAL A 1162 -6.08 40.66 46.54
N ASP A 1163 -5.14 40.39 45.64
CA ASP A 1163 -5.02 41.11 44.38
C ASP A 1163 -5.72 40.37 43.25
N ILE A 1164 -6.62 41.05 42.54
CA ILE A 1164 -7.29 40.57 41.33
C ILE A 1164 -6.69 41.26 40.11
N LYS A 1165 -6.07 40.50 39.22
CA LYS A 1165 -5.53 40.99 37.94
C LYS A 1165 -6.54 40.80 36.82
N PHE A 1166 -6.83 41.86 36.08
CA PHE A 1166 -7.62 41.78 34.85
C PHE A 1166 -6.70 41.30 33.73
N ALA A 1167 -7.02 40.17 33.10
CA ALA A 1167 -6.15 39.57 32.09
C ALA A 1167 -6.09 40.42 30.80
N CYS A 1168 -4.96 40.37 30.07
CA CYS A 1168 -4.72 41.04 28.78
C CYS A 1168 -4.10 40.04 27.77
N GLY A 1169 -4.78 39.72 26.66
CA GLY A 1169 -4.28 38.83 25.58
C GLY A 1169 -4.47 37.31 25.76
N LEU A 1170 -4.11 36.53 24.73
CA LEU A 1170 -4.17 35.05 24.70
C LEU A 1170 -2.91 34.46 25.36
N ASP A 1171 -2.94 34.30 26.69
CA ASP A 1171 -1.86 33.74 27.49
C ASP A 1171 -1.68 32.23 27.26
N SER A 1172 -0.74 31.84 26.40
CA SER A 1172 -0.28 30.44 26.26
C SER A 1172 0.99 30.12 27.06
N LYS A 1173 1.44 31.06 27.89
CA LYS A 1173 2.64 30.94 28.75
C LYS A 1173 2.31 31.27 30.21
N TYR A 1174 1.76 30.30 30.95
CA TYR A 1174 1.99 30.19 32.39
C TYR A 1174 1.81 28.71 32.74
N ASN A 1175 2.89 28.04 33.14
CA ASN A 1175 2.77 26.84 33.98
C ASN A 1175 1.95 27.23 35.20
N ASP A 1176 1.09 26.34 35.69
CA ASP A 1176 0.30 26.56 36.90
C ASP A 1176 1.24 26.78 38.09
N ASP A 1177 1.62 28.03 38.32
CA ASP A 1177 2.24 28.48 39.55
C ASP A 1177 1.19 28.33 40.64
N ILE A 1178 1.52 27.56 41.68
CA ILE A 1178 0.61 27.17 42.76
C ILE A 1178 0.04 28.41 43.49
N ASN A 1179 0.65 29.59 43.28
CA ASN A 1179 0.22 30.87 43.84
C ASN A 1179 -0.82 31.65 42.99
N THR A 1180 -1.26 31.12 41.83
CA THR A 1180 -2.21 31.83 40.93
C THR A 1180 -3.49 31.02 40.70
N THR A 1181 -4.66 31.60 40.97
CA THR A 1181 -5.96 30.99 40.64
C THR A 1181 -6.59 31.70 39.43
N LYS A 1182 -6.96 30.93 38.39
CA LYS A 1182 -7.59 31.45 37.16
C LYS A 1182 -9.10 31.32 37.24
N THR A 1183 -9.82 32.41 36.97
CA THR A 1183 -11.29 32.43 36.94
C THR A 1183 -11.79 33.15 35.70
N VAL A 1184 -12.63 32.48 34.91
CA VAL A 1184 -13.27 33.03 33.71
C VAL A 1184 -14.72 33.37 34.05
N VAL A 1185 -15.13 34.60 33.76
CA VAL A 1185 -16.49 35.06 34.05
C VAL A 1185 -17.11 35.69 32.80
N VAL A 1186 -18.31 35.21 32.44
CA VAL A 1186 -19.08 35.66 31.27
C VAL A 1186 -20.36 36.35 31.75
N ALA A 1187 -20.67 37.50 31.15
CA ALA A 1187 -21.91 38.25 31.38
C ALA A 1187 -23.07 37.74 30.52
#